data_AF-A0A9P9XGF6-F1
#
_entry.id   AF-A0A9P9XGF6-F1
#
_cell.length_a   1.000
_cell.length_b   1.000
_cell.length_c   1.000
_cell.angle_alpha   90.00
_cell.angle_beta   90.00
_cell.angle_gamma   90.00
#
_symmetry.space_group_name_H-M   'P 1'
#
loop_
_entity.id
_entity.type
_entity.pdbx_description
1 polymer ?
#
loop_
_entity_poly.entity_id
_entity_poly.type
_entity_poly.pdbx_seq_one_letter_code
_entity_poly.pdbx_strand_id
1 'polypeptide(L)'
;MQAIWSRAGQAHRCGCKACFNASGGMIRQSATRSTQRKPTFSEIFTACYTSIMGTAAMLDAGRKDRRRKDLDRQIEEVSSELANLVEKAKEKAPKKPPAGDVGNRYPGALQDHVPQNPEISKILDALGPSYRWQRTVATKADVDRLWKIYELSPSNEVRGVNYEALIKKLATEEWMPIEHRAPRTPRQAKAAAVATKALVYRFLDAGESMVGREGMQTAREEVDKLIRKKFPIWDESELSNEALNTWSRELNKALRSVFDASTPENFQHTIYSVCHNLLVSPSSLTIHTYNHLIAGLDRVGMHRLASAVVLSFYQGKLEPTQLTLVCILNHYRTIKDADNFSGFIARMTGKDQRGVKIRRKRHDDVAENFSLHGWAKTKDVAVGSHYVVERARFDEKIFATIIEGMLAFDRLRAAVGAFAASITADLLISSRTTSELLDYCARSLDRTAAAKLLELLKSNPALIKRAFFRENDKLYLARRIRSLLDICGLEHSLPNSVAPFLKDPMFSIVSSEEQKRVVYIARIAHTVHQTEWLLKSARDYVQRVKTGSASTIRIDSGSPQMYRMWRATKLVWPVPEGLPEDQPGTSFSQEEEVDWSAWNRLEEASEAQLAQKTMSKSNTLSENQGQLSAWDRLEQAAETKPKNTKHENKTTIDEVFETIEIL
;
A
#
# COMPACT_ATOMS: atom_id res chain seq x y z
N MET A 1 -41.14 0.48 -47.73
CA MET A 1 -41.69 1.68 -47.07
C MET A 1 -40.62 2.75 -47.04
N GLN A 2 -40.90 3.86 -47.74
CA GLN A 2 -40.47 5.25 -47.54
C GLN A 2 -39.09 5.56 -46.92
N ALA A 3 -38.35 6.43 -47.64
CA ALA A 3 -37.29 7.35 -47.18
C ALA A 3 -35.85 7.08 -47.67
N ILE A 4 -35.61 7.23 -48.98
CA ILE A 4 -34.31 7.70 -49.53
C ILE A 4 -34.55 8.83 -50.55
N TRP A 5 -35.52 9.72 -50.30
CA TRP A 5 -35.93 10.80 -51.21
C TRP A 5 -35.77 12.21 -50.63
N SER A 6 -34.70 12.47 -49.88
CA SER A 6 -34.41 13.84 -49.46
C SER A 6 -32.92 14.08 -49.29
N ARG A 7 -32.26 14.60 -50.35
CA ARG A 7 -31.15 15.58 -50.33
C ARG A 7 -30.31 15.53 -51.62
N ALA A 8 -30.90 15.96 -52.74
CA ALA A 8 -30.15 16.41 -53.90
C ALA A 8 -30.89 17.57 -54.60
N GLY A 9 -31.26 18.59 -53.81
CA GLY A 9 -31.84 19.82 -54.31
C GLY A 9 -31.10 20.99 -53.68
N GLN A 10 -30.09 21.49 -54.40
CA GLN A 10 -29.39 22.79 -54.27
C GLN A 10 -27.87 22.61 -54.45
N ALA A 11 -27.45 22.53 -55.72
CA ALA A 11 -26.09 22.91 -56.10
C ALA A 11 -26.22 23.99 -57.18
N HIS A 12 -25.63 25.15 -56.89
CA HIS A 12 -25.65 26.34 -57.72
C HIS A 12 -25.08 26.09 -59.12
N ARG A 13 -25.72 26.69 -60.13
CA ARG A 13 -25.33 26.66 -61.54
C ARG A 13 -23.95 27.32 -61.70
N CYS A 14 -22.89 26.53 -61.89
CA CYS A 14 -21.65 27.05 -62.46
C CYS A 14 -21.69 26.81 -63.99
N GLY A 15 -21.50 27.87 -64.76
CA GLY A 15 -21.58 27.85 -66.22
C GLY A 15 -20.37 27.19 -66.91
N CYS A 16 -19.95 26.01 -66.48
CA CYS A 16 -18.85 25.28 -67.10
C CYS A 16 -19.35 24.27 -68.15
N LYS A 17 -18.49 23.96 -69.13
CA LYS A 17 -18.80 23.08 -70.29
C LYS A 17 -19.16 21.64 -69.89
N ALA A 18 -18.86 21.22 -68.66
CA ALA A 18 -19.26 19.92 -68.10
C ALA A 18 -20.71 19.88 -67.60
N CYS A 19 -21.27 21.01 -67.13
CA CYS A 19 -22.67 21.09 -66.66
C CYS A 19 -23.69 21.25 -67.80
N PHE A 20 -23.25 21.70 -68.98
CA PHE A 20 -24.09 21.77 -70.19
C PHE A 20 -24.36 20.37 -70.78
N ASN A 21 -23.41 19.44 -70.66
CA ASN A 21 -23.55 18.09 -71.21
C ASN A 21 -24.40 17.15 -70.32
N ALA A 22 -24.63 17.51 -69.05
CA ALA A 22 -25.50 16.73 -68.15
C ALA A 22 -26.98 17.16 -68.20
N SER A 23 -27.29 18.32 -68.80
CA SER A 23 -28.66 18.85 -68.94
C SER A 23 -29.30 18.61 -70.31
N GLY A 24 -28.57 17.97 -71.25
CA GLY A 24 -29.09 17.56 -72.57
C GLY A 24 -29.45 16.07 -72.71
N GLY A 25 -29.24 15.26 -71.66
CA GLY A 25 -29.32 13.79 -71.74
C GLY A 25 -30.64 13.15 -71.30
N MET A 26 -31.58 13.91 -70.76
CA MET A 26 -32.89 13.40 -70.32
C MET A 26 -33.97 14.27 -70.91
N ILE A 27 -34.98 13.62 -71.50
CA ILE A 27 -36.11 14.17 -72.27
C ILE A 27 -35.85 14.24 -73.78
N ARG A 28 -35.99 13.09 -74.45
CA ARG A 28 -36.75 13.03 -75.71
C ARG A 28 -37.75 11.89 -75.64
N GLN A 29 -39.01 12.30 -75.48
CA GLN A 29 -40.19 11.50 -75.78
C GLN A 29 -40.15 11.13 -77.26
N SER A 30 -40.15 9.83 -77.56
CA SER A 30 -40.24 9.32 -78.92
C SER A 30 -41.70 9.29 -79.35
N ALA A 31 -42.14 10.30 -80.09
CA ALA A 31 -43.32 10.23 -80.93
C ALA A 31 -42.96 10.70 -82.36
N THR A 32 -43.24 9.82 -83.32
CA THR A 32 -43.48 10.08 -84.76
C THR A 32 -42.37 10.70 -85.62
N ARG A 33 -41.58 9.86 -86.31
CA ARG A 33 -41.66 9.66 -87.77
C ARG A 33 -40.64 8.61 -88.22
N SER A 34 -41.12 7.55 -88.85
CA SER A 34 -40.32 6.50 -89.46
C SER A 34 -39.62 7.01 -90.72
N THR A 35 -38.29 7.02 -90.72
CA THR A 35 -37.49 6.90 -91.94
C THR A 35 -36.60 5.69 -91.77
N GLN A 36 -36.81 4.65 -92.59
CA GLN A 36 -35.97 3.46 -92.62
C GLN A 36 -34.54 3.84 -92.98
N ARG A 37 -33.63 3.88 -92.00
CA ARG A 37 -32.18 3.80 -92.24
C ARG A 37 -31.76 2.34 -92.08
N LYS A 38 -31.05 1.82 -93.08
CA LYS A 38 -30.42 0.50 -93.03
C LYS A 38 -29.38 0.53 -91.90
N PRO A 39 -29.38 -0.45 -90.98
CA PRO A 39 -28.36 -0.54 -89.94
C PRO A 39 -26.99 -0.71 -90.59
N THR A 40 -26.03 0.08 -90.12
CA THR A 40 -24.66 0.05 -90.61
C THR A 40 -23.99 -1.23 -90.11
N PHE A 41 -23.08 -1.82 -90.89
CA PHE A 41 -22.41 -3.08 -90.50
C PHE A 41 -21.74 -3.00 -89.10
N SER A 42 -21.23 -1.81 -88.73
CA SER A 42 -20.69 -1.51 -87.40
C SER A 42 -21.72 -1.56 -86.26
N GLU A 43 -22.97 -1.16 -86.52
CA GLU A 43 -24.06 -1.21 -85.55
C GLU A 43 -24.54 -2.64 -85.31
N ILE A 44 -24.55 -3.49 -86.35
CA ILE A 44 -24.84 -4.92 -86.23
C ILE A 44 -23.74 -5.63 -85.45
N PHE A 45 -22.45 -5.32 -85.71
CA PHE A 45 -21.34 -5.88 -84.93
C PHE A 45 -21.37 -5.42 -83.48
N THR A 46 -21.71 -4.15 -83.22
CA THR A 46 -21.82 -3.63 -81.85
C THR A 46 -23.01 -4.25 -81.12
N ALA A 47 -24.14 -4.48 -81.79
CA ALA A 47 -25.29 -5.18 -81.24
C ALA A 47 -24.99 -6.66 -80.94
N CYS A 48 -24.28 -7.36 -81.84
CA CYS A 48 -23.86 -8.74 -81.60
C CYS A 48 -22.84 -8.84 -80.46
N TYR A 49 -21.86 -7.93 -80.38
CA TYR A 49 -20.85 -7.95 -79.33
C TYR A 49 -21.43 -7.58 -77.96
N THR A 50 -22.37 -6.62 -77.91
CA THR A 50 -23.10 -6.28 -76.68
C THR A 50 -24.08 -7.36 -76.26
N SER A 51 -24.70 -8.09 -77.19
CA SER A 51 -25.54 -9.25 -76.88
C SER A 51 -24.74 -10.43 -76.33
N ILE A 52 -23.53 -10.69 -76.84
CA ILE A 52 -22.65 -11.75 -76.34
C ILE A 52 -22.12 -11.38 -74.95
N MET A 53 -21.66 -10.14 -74.76
CA MET A 53 -21.21 -9.67 -73.44
C MET A 53 -22.36 -9.58 -72.44
N GLY A 54 -23.56 -9.19 -72.88
CA GLY A 54 -24.77 -9.12 -72.04
C GLY A 54 -25.23 -10.51 -71.57
N THR A 55 -25.21 -11.51 -72.45
CA THR A 55 -25.54 -12.90 -72.08
C THR A 55 -24.47 -13.52 -71.18
N ALA A 56 -23.19 -13.22 -71.40
CA ALA A 56 -22.11 -13.60 -70.49
C ALA A 56 -22.24 -12.94 -69.10
N ALA A 57 -22.62 -11.67 -69.03
CA ALA A 57 -22.85 -10.95 -67.77
C ALA A 57 -24.06 -11.50 -67.00
N MET A 58 -25.15 -11.89 -67.68
CA MET A 58 -26.31 -12.51 -67.03
C MET A 58 -25.99 -13.91 -66.49
N LEU A 59 -25.17 -14.70 -67.22
CA LEU A 59 -24.71 -16.01 -66.72
C LEU A 59 -23.69 -15.87 -65.58
N ASP A 60 -22.80 -14.89 -65.64
CA ASP A 60 -21.84 -14.60 -64.55
C ASP A 60 -22.54 -14.06 -63.30
N ALA A 61 -23.59 -13.24 -63.47
CA ALA A 61 -24.44 -12.78 -62.36
C ALA A 61 -25.12 -13.97 -61.65
N GLY A 62 -25.67 -14.94 -62.40
CA GLY A 62 -26.24 -16.16 -61.81
C GLY A 62 -25.22 -17.00 -61.05
N ARG A 63 -23.97 -17.05 -61.50
CA ARG A 63 -22.88 -17.76 -60.82
C ARG A 63 -22.42 -17.05 -59.55
N LYS A 64 -22.36 -15.71 -59.57
CA LYS A 64 -22.03 -14.88 -58.40
C LYS A 64 -23.13 -14.90 -57.35
N ASP A 65 -24.40 -14.92 -57.73
CA ASP A 65 -25.52 -15.04 -56.79
C ASP A 65 -25.55 -16.41 -56.11
N ARG A 66 -25.24 -17.49 -56.84
CA ARG A 66 -25.09 -18.82 -56.22
C ARG A 66 -23.94 -18.82 -55.21
N ARG A 67 -22.80 -18.21 -55.56
CA ARG A 67 -21.64 -18.12 -54.67
C ARG A 67 -21.92 -17.26 -53.43
N ARG A 68 -22.72 -16.19 -53.55
CA ARG A 68 -23.17 -15.38 -52.41
C ARG A 68 -24.07 -16.18 -51.47
N LYS A 69 -25.07 -16.89 -51.99
CA LYS A 69 -25.95 -17.74 -51.19
C LYS A 69 -25.19 -18.85 -50.46
N ASP A 70 -24.17 -19.42 -51.11
CA ASP A 70 -23.32 -20.43 -50.51
C ASP A 70 -22.42 -19.83 -49.40
N LEU A 71 -21.93 -18.60 -49.60
CA LEU A 71 -21.21 -17.86 -48.57
C LEU A 71 -22.10 -17.48 -47.38
N ASP A 72 -23.33 -17.03 -47.64
CA ASP A 72 -24.30 -16.68 -46.61
C ASP A 72 -24.67 -17.93 -45.79
N ARG A 73 -24.84 -19.07 -46.44
CA ARG A 73 -25.03 -20.37 -45.78
C ARG A 73 -23.83 -20.74 -44.90
N GLN A 74 -22.60 -20.59 -45.39
CA GLN A 74 -21.39 -20.86 -44.61
C GLN A 74 -21.27 -19.92 -43.41
N ILE A 75 -21.63 -18.64 -43.56
CA ILE A 75 -21.63 -17.67 -42.46
C ILE A 75 -22.66 -18.06 -41.40
N GLU A 76 -23.84 -18.51 -41.82
CA GLU A 76 -24.91 -18.92 -40.91
C GLU A 76 -24.58 -20.23 -40.18
N GLU A 77 -23.98 -21.20 -40.87
CA GLU A 77 -23.44 -22.42 -40.26
C GLU A 77 -22.37 -22.08 -39.21
N VAL A 78 -21.38 -21.24 -39.55
CA VAL A 78 -20.34 -20.78 -38.61
C VAL A 78 -20.93 -19.97 -37.45
N SER A 79 -21.94 -19.14 -37.69
CA SER A 79 -22.61 -18.37 -36.65
C SER A 79 -23.35 -19.28 -35.67
N SER A 80 -24.00 -20.34 -36.17
CA SER A 80 -24.69 -21.33 -35.35
C SER A 80 -23.74 -22.20 -34.55
N GLU A 81 -22.59 -22.59 -35.12
CA GLU A 81 -21.53 -23.30 -34.40
C GLU A 81 -20.92 -22.42 -33.31
N LEU A 82 -20.67 -21.14 -33.61
CA LEU A 82 -20.18 -20.18 -32.62
C LEU A 82 -21.19 -19.97 -31.49
N ALA A 83 -22.49 -19.85 -31.81
CA ALA A 83 -23.54 -19.74 -30.81
C ALA A 83 -23.61 -20.98 -29.91
N ASN A 84 -23.52 -22.18 -30.48
CA ASN A 84 -23.47 -23.44 -29.75
C ASN A 84 -22.21 -23.58 -28.89
N LEU A 85 -21.06 -23.10 -29.35
CA LEU A 85 -19.82 -23.06 -28.56
C LEU A 85 -19.93 -22.04 -27.42
N VAL A 86 -20.57 -20.89 -27.65
CA VAL A 86 -20.81 -19.86 -26.63
C VAL A 86 -21.80 -20.37 -25.57
N GLU A 87 -22.85 -21.09 -25.94
CA GLU A 87 -23.78 -21.73 -25.01
C GLU A 87 -23.09 -22.84 -24.20
N LYS A 88 -22.37 -23.75 -24.85
CA LYS A 88 -21.58 -24.79 -24.17
C LYS A 88 -20.48 -24.20 -23.27
N ALA A 89 -19.92 -23.04 -23.63
CA ALA A 89 -18.96 -22.32 -22.80
C ALA A 89 -19.61 -21.57 -21.63
N LYS A 90 -20.89 -21.18 -21.72
CA LYS A 90 -21.66 -20.66 -20.58
C LYS A 90 -22.00 -21.77 -19.59
N GLU A 91 -22.35 -22.97 -20.08
CA GLU A 91 -22.61 -24.15 -19.24
C GLU A 91 -21.35 -24.72 -18.59
N LYS A 92 -20.19 -24.63 -19.28
CA LYS A 92 -18.86 -24.98 -18.73
C LYS A 92 -18.07 -23.78 -18.22
N ALA A 93 -18.72 -22.66 -17.92
CA ALA A 93 -18.01 -21.55 -17.29
C ALA A 93 -17.53 -22.02 -15.91
N PRO A 94 -16.20 -22.07 -15.65
CA PRO A 94 -15.75 -22.24 -14.28
C PRO A 94 -16.42 -21.14 -13.47
N LYS A 95 -17.07 -21.49 -12.33
CA LYS A 95 -17.57 -20.51 -11.36
C LYS A 95 -16.52 -19.42 -11.27
N LYS A 96 -16.89 -18.16 -11.59
CA LYS A 96 -15.97 -17.01 -11.51
C LYS A 96 -15.15 -17.22 -10.24
N PRO A 97 -13.83 -17.42 -10.33
CA PRO A 97 -13.06 -17.65 -9.12
C PRO A 97 -13.34 -16.47 -8.20
N PRO A 98 -13.60 -16.72 -6.91
CA PRO A 98 -13.97 -15.68 -5.96
C PRO A 98 -12.98 -14.52 -6.11
N ALA A 99 -13.47 -13.28 -6.04
CA ALA A 99 -12.66 -12.11 -6.34
C ALA A 99 -11.31 -12.21 -5.59
N GLY A 100 -10.22 -12.49 -6.30
CA GLY A 100 -8.91 -12.81 -5.73
C GLY A 100 -8.62 -14.30 -5.54
N ASP A 101 -8.73 -15.07 -6.62
CA ASP A 101 -8.18 -16.41 -6.78
C ASP A 101 -6.80 -16.54 -6.13
N VAL A 102 -6.65 -17.57 -5.29
CA VAL A 102 -5.40 -17.85 -4.56
C VAL A 102 -4.30 -18.29 -5.53
N GLY A 103 -4.66 -18.93 -6.65
CA GLY A 103 -3.70 -19.40 -7.67
C GLY A 103 -3.10 -18.29 -8.55
N ASN A 104 -3.74 -17.11 -8.61
CA ASN A 104 -3.22 -15.95 -9.35
C ASN A 104 -2.29 -15.05 -8.52
N ARG A 105 -1.82 -15.55 -7.38
CA ARG A 105 -0.98 -14.78 -6.46
C ARG A 105 0.45 -15.26 -6.49
N TYR A 106 1.34 -14.31 -6.72
CA TYR A 106 2.74 -14.47 -6.45
C TYR A 106 2.97 -14.61 -4.93
N PRO A 107 3.82 -15.55 -4.51
CA PRO A 107 4.58 -15.52 -3.26
C PRO A 107 5.27 -14.15 -3.00
N GLY A 108 4.53 -13.14 -2.58
CA GLY A 108 5.08 -11.83 -2.24
C GLY A 108 5.89 -11.87 -0.93
N ALA A 109 6.77 -10.87 -0.75
CA ALA A 109 7.79 -10.63 0.30
C ALA A 109 7.46 -10.91 1.78
N LEU A 110 6.22 -11.31 2.07
CA LEU A 110 5.60 -11.41 3.39
C LEU A 110 5.10 -12.84 3.67
N GLN A 111 5.54 -13.82 2.86
CA GLN A 111 5.13 -15.23 2.89
C GLN A 111 5.31 -15.90 4.26
N ASP A 112 6.23 -15.38 5.09
CA ASP A 112 6.57 -15.91 6.42
C ASP A 112 5.98 -15.12 7.59
N HIS A 113 5.03 -14.21 7.36
CA HIS A 113 4.43 -13.44 8.46
C HIS A 113 3.49 -14.31 9.28
N VAL A 114 3.99 -14.71 10.45
CA VAL A 114 3.28 -15.33 11.56
C VAL A 114 2.52 -14.25 12.34
N PRO A 115 1.41 -14.57 13.02
CA PRO A 115 0.75 -13.67 13.96
C PRO A 115 1.75 -12.96 14.89
N GLN A 116 1.69 -11.63 14.93
CA GLN A 116 2.54 -10.83 15.82
C GLN A 116 1.98 -10.81 17.24
N ASN A 117 2.76 -10.31 18.20
CA ASN A 117 2.24 -10.07 19.55
C ASN A 117 1.01 -9.13 19.45
N PRO A 118 -0.19 -9.58 19.87
CA PRO A 118 -1.41 -8.80 19.72
C PRO A 118 -1.37 -7.48 20.51
N GLU A 119 -0.51 -7.36 21.52
CA GLU A 119 -0.31 -6.13 22.29
C GLU A 119 0.21 -4.97 21.43
N ILE A 120 0.99 -5.26 20.38
CA ILE A 120 1.52 -4.23 19.46
C ILE A 120 0.37 -3.44 18.85
N SER A 121 -0.58 -4.15 18.24
CA SER A 121 -1.73 -3.54 17.59
C SER A 121 -2.61 -2.81 18.61
N LYS A 122 -2.84 -3.41 19.79
CA LYS A 122 -3.62 -2.79 20.87
C LYS A 122 -3.01 -1.46 21.34
N ILE A 123 -1.70 -1.42 21.59
CA ILE A 123 -1.02 -0.20 22.06
C ILE A 123 -1.04 0.87 20.97
N LEU A 124 -0.71 0.52 19.72
CA LEU A 124 -0.73 1.48 18.61
C LEU A 124 -2.14 1.99 18.31
N ASP A 125 -3.16 1.14 18.41
CA ASP A 125 -4.56 1.52 18.23
C ASP A 125 -5.07 2.42 19.38
N ALA A 126 -4.57 2.21 20.60
CA ALA A 126 -4.86 3.03 21.78
C ALA A 126 -4.28 4.45 21.68
N LEU A 127 -3.18 4.65 20.94
CA LEU A 127 -2.68 6.00 20.63
C LEU A 127 -3.74 6.84 19.93
N GLY A 128 -4.60 6.19 19.12
CA GLY A 128 -5.70 6.83 18.43
C GLY A 128 -5.26 7.87 17.38
N PRO A 129 -6.21 8.64 16.85
CA PRO A 129 -5.93 9.66 15.84
C PRO A 129 -5.04 10.79 16.38
N SER A 130 -4.30 11.44 15.48
CA SER A 130 -3.35 12.53 15.73
C SER A 130 -3.84 13.62 16.69
N TYR A 131 -5.13 13.98 16.65
CA TYR A 131 -5.70 15.01 17.52
C TYR A 131 -5.77 14.60 19.00
N ARG A 132 -5.67 13.30 19.32
CA ARG A 132 -5.54 12.79 20.70
C ARG A 132 -4.12 12.91 21.21
N TRP A 133 -3.14 13.01 20.32
CA TRP A 133 -1.74 13.16 20.70
C TRP A 133 -1.52 14.58 21.22
N GLN A 134 -1.20 14.70 22.50
CA GLN A 134 -0.93 15.99 23.13
C GLN A 134 0.38 16.56 22.62
N ARG A 135 0.35 17.84 22.20
CA ARG A 135 1.57 18.61 21.91
C ARG A 135 2.41 18.68 23.19
N THR A 136 3.71 18.45 23.08
CA THR A 136 4.64 18.81 24.14
C THR A 136 4.63 20.32 24.34
N VAL A 137 4.67 20.75 25.58
CA VAL A 137 4.73 22.18 25.90
C VAL A 137 6.11 22.68 25.52
N ALA A 138 6.16 23.73 24.70
CA ALA A 138 7.42 24.35 24.32
C ALA A 138 8.18 24.82 25.56
N THR A 139 9.48 24.55 25.60
CA THR A 139 10.34 25.11 26.64
C THR A 139 10.54 26.59 26.36
N LYS A 140 10.46 27.40 27.41
CA LYS A 140 10.70 28.85 27.30
C LYS A 140 12.20 29.07 27.07
N ALA A 141 12.56 30.12 26.34
CA ALA A 141 13.96 30.49 26.06
C ALA A 141 14.84 30.59 27.32
N ASP A 142 14.25 30.82 28.50
CA ASP A 142 14.93 30.85 29.79
C ASP A 142 15.40 29.46 30.23
N VAL A 143 14.61 28.41 29.98
CA VAL A 143 14.98 27.00 30.23
C VAL A 143 16.05 26.55 29.23
N ASP A 144 15.92 26.93 27.96
CA ASP A 144 16.93 26.63 26.94
C ASP A 144 18.26 27.33 27.25
N ARG A 145 18.21 28.57 27.78
CA ARG A 145 19.40 29.28 28.29
C ARG A 145 20.06 28.53 29.44
N LEU A 146 19.29 28.04 30.40
CA LEU A 146 19.81 27.24 31.52
C LEU A 146 20.50 25.95 31.02
N TRP A 147 19.92 25.23 30.05
CA TRP A 147 20.61 24.05 29.50
C TRP A 147 21.88 24.38 28.73
N LYS A 148 21.95 25.55 28.08
CA LYS A 148 23.14 25.99 27.36
C LYS A 148 24.28 26.36 28.32
N ILE A 149 23.95 27.06 29.41
CA ILE A 149 24.93 27.50 30.42
C ILE A 149 25.58 26.29 31.12
N TYR A 150 24.80 25.24 31.39
CA TYR A 150 25.27 24.09 32.18
C TYR A 150 25.66 22.87 31.34
N GLU A 151 25.83 23.03 30.02
CA GLU A 151 26.15 21.96 29.06
C GLU A 151 25.21 20.75 29.12
N LEU A 152 24.02 20.93 29.69
CA LEU A 152 22.99 19.91 29.77
C LEU A 152 22.20 19.81 28.46
N SER A 153 22.46 20.71 27.50
CA SER A 153 21.80 20.84 26.21
C SER A 153 21.72 19.48 25.49
N PRO A 154 20.55 18.85 25.46
CA PRO A 154 20.33 17.70 24.59
C PRO A 154 20.44 18.12 23.13
N SER A 155 20.96 17.26 22.25
CA SER A 155 21.30 17.58 20.85
C SER A 155 20.16 18.38 20.20
N ASN A 156 20.37 19.64 19.80
CA ASN A 156 19.27 20.56 19.46
C ASN A 156 18.45 20.18 18.22
N GLU A 157 18.89 19.20 17.45
CA GLU A 157 18.28 18.85 16.18
C GLU A 157 17.50 17.54 16.33
N VAL A 158 16.17 17.61 16.21
CA VAL A 158 15.40 16.45 15.73
C VAL A 158 16.00 16.15 14.37
N ARG A 159 16.81 15.09 14.30
CA ARG A 159 17.58 14.80 13.10
C ARG A 159 16.62 14.56 11.96
N GLY A 160 16.88 15.20 10.83
CA GLY A 160 16.15 14.93 9.60
C GLY A 160 16.24 13.45 9.21
N VAL A 161 15.31 13.02 8.36
CA VAL A 161 15.36 11.68 7.77
C VAL A 161 16.68 11.56 7.00
N ASN A 162 17.48 10.52 7.31
CA ASN A 162 18.68 10.23 6.54
C ASN A 162 18.29 9.49 5.26
N TYR A 163 17.91 10.26 4.25
CA TYR A 163 17.50 9.74 2.94
C TYR A 163 18.63 9.01 2.21
N GLU A 164 19.90 9.37 2.42
CA GLU A 164 21.04 8.65 1.81
C GLU A 164 21.13 7.20 2.31
N ALA A 165 21.04 7.01 3.63
CA ALA A 165 21.02 5.69 4.23
C ALA A 165 19.78 4.89 3.81
N LEU A 166 18.64 5.55 3.63
CA LEU A 166 17.40 4.92 3.14
C LEU A 166 17.54 4.47 1.69
N ILE A 167 18.02 5.33 0.79
CA ILE A 167 18.22 5.02 -0.63
C ILE A 167 19.24 3.88 -0.80
N LYS A 168 20.30 3.84 0.02
CA LYS A 168 21.24 2.70 0.02
C LYS A 168 20.55 1.39 0.39
N LYS A 169 19.65 1.39 1.38
CA LYS A 169 18.86 0.21 1.77
C LYS A 169 17.85 -0.19 0.69
N LEU A 170 17.22 0.79 0.03
CA LEU A 170 16.34 0.52 -1.11
C LEU A 170 17.11 -0.17 -2.23
N ALA A 171 18.30 0.33 -2.57
CA ALA A 171 19.14 -0.28 -3.59
C ALA A 171 19.54 -1.73 -3.23
N THR A 172 19.73 -2.07 -1.95
CA THR A 172 19.97 -3.47 -1.54
C THR A 172 18.72 -4.35 -1.65
N GLU A 173 17.54 -3.80 -1.36
CA GLU A 173 16.25 -4.51 -1.44
C GLU A 173 15.92 -4.90 -2.89
N GLU A 174 16.31 -4.08 -3.87
CA GLU A 174 16.11 -4.36 -5.30
C GLU A 174 16.77 -5.63 -5.81
N TRP A 175 17.83 -6.10 -5.15
CA TRP A 175 18.52 -7.34 -5.51
C TRP A 175 17.89 -8.58 -4.89
N MET A 176 16.95 -8.41 -3.96
CA MET A 176 16.21 -9.53 -3.41
C MET A 176 15.19 -10.00 -4.43
N PRO A 177 15.02 -11.33 -4.62
CA PRO A 177 14.03 -11.90 -5.52
C PRO A 177 12.64 -11.75 -4.91
N ILE A 178 12.13 -10.52 -4.87
CA ILE A 178 10.77 -10.27 -4.43
C ILE A 178 9.89 -10.28 -5.66
N GLU A 179 9.08 -11.32 -5.78
CA GLU A 179 8.08 -11.44 -6.84
C GLU A 179 6.90 -10.51 -6.52
N HIS A 180 6.94 -9.30 -7.08
CA HIS A 180 5.87 -8.31 -6.94
C HIS A 180 4.69 -8.67 -7.83
N ARG A 181 3.53 -8.01 -7.60
CA ARG A 181 2.38 -8.07 -8.52
C ARG A 181 2.68 -7.33 -9.83
N ALA A 182 3.52 -7.92 -10.67
CA ALA A 182 3.73 -7.51 -12.04
C ALA A 182 2.47 -7.81 -12.87
N PRO A 183 2.16 -6.97 -13.88
CA PRO A 183 1.12 -7.29 -14.83
C PRO A 183 1.42 -8.61 -15.55
N ARG A 184 0.53 -9.61 -15.41
CA ARG A 184 0.62 -10.92 -16.10
C ARG A 184 -0.30 -11.03 -17.31
N THR A 185 -1.20 -10.07 -17.48
CA THR A 185 -2.27 -10.15 -18.49
C THR A 185 -2.37 -8.83 -19.24
N PRO A 186 -2.79 -8.83 -20.52
CA PRO A 186 -2.85 -7.61 -21.32
C PRO A 186 -3.72 -6.53 -20.70
N ARG A 187 -4.76 -6.96 -19.97
CA ARG A 187 -5.64 -6.07 -19.20
C ARG A 187 -4.92 -5.41 -18.03
N GLN A 188 -4.08 -6.16 -17.32
CA GLN A 188 -3.25 -5.63 -16.25
C GLN A 188 -2.17 -4.70 -16.77
N ALA A 189 -1.47 -5.02 -17.88
CA ALA A 189 -0.49 -4.10 -18.45
C ALA A 189 -1.15 -2.82 -18.95
N LYS A 190 -2.29 -2.93 -19.65
CA LYS A 190 -3.05 -1.74 -20.04
C LYS A 190 -3.47 -0.89 -18.84
N ALA A 191 -3.92 -1.52 -17.76
CA ALA A 191 -4.29 -0.80 -16.54
C ALA A 191 -3.07 -0.13 -15.87
N ALA A 192 -1.93 -0.81 -15.83
CA ALA A 192 -0.70 -0.24 -15.30
C ALA A 192 -0.17 0.90 -16.21
N ALA A 193 -0.33 0.82 -17.53
CA ALA A 193 0.09 1.87 -18.47
C ALA A 193 -0.76 3.13 -18.29
N VAL A 194 -2.08 2.95 -18.08
CA VAL A 194 -3.00 4.04 -17.71
C VAL A 194 -2.59 4.65 -16.37
N ALA A 195 -2.23 3.84 -15.37
CA ALA A 195 -1.76 4.34 -14.07
C ALA A 195 -0.46 5.14 -14.19
N THR A 196 0.50 4.68 -14.99
CA THR A 196 1.75 5.43 -15.28
C THR A 196 1.45 6.77 -15.93
N LYS A 197 0.58 6.81 -16.95
CA LYS A 197 0.16 8.08 -17.58
C LYS A 197 -0.50 9.03 -16.58
N ALA A 198 -1.39 8.51 -15.73
CA ALA A 198 -2.04 9.31 -14.70
C ALA A 198 -1.05 9.88 -13.68
N LEU A 199 -0.03 9.10 -13.28
CA LEU A 199 1.03 9.57 -12.40
C LEU A 199 1.86 10.69 -13.06
N VAL A 200 2.22 10.53 -14.33
CA VAL A 200 2.97 11.55 -15.08
C VAL A 200 2.18 12.85 -15.20
N TYR A 201 0.88 12.81 -15.52
CA TYR A 201 0.08 14.03 -15.53
C TYR A 201 -0.01 14.68 -14.16
N ARG A 202 -0.09 13.90 -13.07
CA ARG A 202 -0.02 14.47 -11.72
C ARG A 202 1.32 15.11 -11.40
N PHE A 203 2.43 14.61 -11.93
CA PHE A 203 3.73 15.25 -11.79
C PHE A 203 3.78 16.59 -12.53
N LEU A 204 3.20 16.66 -13.73
CA LEU A 204 3.09 17.91 -14.47
C LEU A 204 2.21 18.92 -13.73
N ASP A 205 1.04 18.52 -13.24
CA ASP A 205 0.13 19.40 -12.50
C ASP A 205 0.75 19.86 -11.15
N ALA A 206 1.45 18.97 -10.44
CA ALA A 206 2.18 19.32 -9.22
C ALA A 206 3.38 20.23 -9.53
N GLY A 207 4.06 20.00 -10.65
CA GLY A 207 5.17 20.82 -11.16
C GLY A 207 4.72 22.22 -11.56
N GLU A 208 3.56 22.36 -12.21
CA GLU A 208 2.97 23.66 -12.55
C GLU A 208 2.71 24.49 -11.29
N SER A 209 2.30 23.83 -10.21
CA SER A 209 2.10 24.48 -8.92
C SER A 209 3.40 24.87 -8.21
N MET A 210 4.56 24.38 -8.67
CA MET A 210 5.89 24.65 -8.08
C MET A 210 6.71 25.64 -8.92
N VAL A 211 6.77 25.45 -10.23
CA VAL A 211 7.61 26.23 -11.17
C VAL A 211 6.78 27.25 -11.95
N GLY A 212 5.45 27.14 -11.94
CA GLY A 212 4.54 27.94 -12.74
C GLY A 212 4.18 27.28 -14.07
N ARG A 213 3.05 27.70 -14.65
CA ARG A 213 2.50 27.13 -15.88
C ARG A 213 3.44 27.33 -17.09
N GLU A 214 3.99 28.53 -17.24
CA GLU A 214 4.89 28.87 -18.36
C GLU A 214 6.17 28.04 -18.32
N GLY A 215 6.75 27.84 -17.13
CA GLY A 215 7.92 26.98 -16.95
C GLY A 215 7.65 25.51 -17.28
N MET A 216 6.45 25.00 -17.03
CA MET A 216 6.14 23.58 -17.29
C MET A 216 5.56 23.30 -18.68
N GLN A 217 5.25 24.33 -19.48
CA GLN A 217 4.59 24.16 -20.77
C GLN A 217 5.39 23.31 -21.74
N THR A 218 6.71 23.54 -21.85
CA THR A 218 7.60 22.77 -22.73
C THR A 218 7.65 21.29 -22.33
N ALA A 219 7.76 21.01 -21.03
CA ALA A 219 7.74 19.65 -20.51
C ALA A 219 6.40 18.94 -20.79
N ARG A 220 5.29 19.66 -20.67
CA ARG A 220 3.94 19.15 -20.95
C ARG A 220 3.76 18.82 -22.43
N GLU A 221 4.21 19.69 -23.32
CA GLU A 221 4.17 19.47 -24.77
C GLU A 221 5.00 18.25 -25.19
N GLU A 222 6.21 18.08 -24.65
CA GLU A 222 7.05 16.91 -24.94
C GLU A 222 6.44 15.60 -24.39
N VAL A 223 5.88 15.63 -23.18
CA VAL A 223 5.16 14.47 -22.63
C VAL A 223 3.95 14.12 -23.49
N ASP A 224 3.18 15.10 -23.94
CA ASP A 224 2.04 14.86 -24.82
C ASP A 224 2.47 14.29 -26.17
N LYS A 225 3.63 14.70 -26.72
CA LYS A 225 4.22 14.07 -27.92
C LYS A 225 4.54 12.59 -27.68
N LEU A 226 5.12 12.23 -26.54
CA LEU A 226 5.41 10.84 -26.17
C LEU A 226 4.13 10.02 -26.03
N ILE A 227 3.11 10.57 -25.38
CA ILE A 227 1.82 9.88 -25.19
C ILE A 227 1.10 9.69 -26.54
N ARG A 228 1.17 10.67 -27.45
CA ARG A 228 0.65 10.55 -28.83
C ARG A 228 1.38 9.46 -29.64
N LYS A 229 2.68 9.27 -29.39
CA LYS A 229 3.47 8.14 -29.91
C LYS A 229 3.14 6.79 -29.26
N LYS A 230 2.09 6.72 -28.42
CA LYS A 230 1.57 5.54 -27.72
C LYS A 230 2.45 4.99 -26.58
N PHE A 231 3.38 5.77 -26.04
CA PHE A 231 4.10 5.38 -24.82
C PHE A 231 3.20 5.42 -23.57
N PRO A 232 3.48 4.61 -22.53
CA PRO A 232 4.44 3.50 -22.53
C PRO A 232 3.93 2.33 -23.39
N ILE A 233 4.85 1.70 -24.12
CA ILE A 233 4.59 0.50 -24.93
C ILE A 233 5.16 -0.67 -24.14
N TRP A 234 4.29 -1.54 -23.64
CA TRP A 234 4.70 -2.78 -22.98
C TRP A 234 4.22 -3.93 -23.83
N ASP A 235 5.15 -4.63 -24.47
CA ASP A 235 4.86 -5.80 -25.28
C ASP A 235 4.97 -7.04 -24.38
N GLU A 236 3.87 -7.76 -24.19
CA GLU A 236 3.80 -8.85 -23.20
C GLU A 236 4.27 -10.20 -23.75
N SER A 237 4.57 -10.30 -25.05
CA SER A 237 4.90 -11.58 -25.69
C SER A 237 6.36 -12.03 -25.54
N GLU A 238 7.28 -11.19 -25.03
CA GLU A 238 8.73 -11.46 -25.16
C GLU A 238 9.60 -11.35 -23.90
N LEU A 239 9.07 -10.97 -22.74
CA LEU A 239 9.94 -10.61 -21.60
C LEU A 239 9.93 -11.66 -20.47
N SER A 240 11.08 -12.30 -20.25
CA SER A 240 11.34 -13.10 -19.04
C SER A 240 11.29 -12.20 -17.78
N ASN A 241 10.93 -12.78 -16.63
CA ASN A 241 10.92 -12.06 -15.35
C ASN A 241 12.30 -11.43 -15.03
N GLU A 242 13.39 -12.08 -15.44
CA GLU A 242 14.76 -11.61 -15.26
C GLU A 242 15.06 -10.34 -16.07
N ALA A 243 14.56 -10.28 -17.31
CA ALA A 243 14.68 -9.08 -18.14
C ALA A 243 13.89 -7.92 -17.52
N LEU A 244 12.65 -8.16 -17.06
CA LEU A 244 11.83 -7.13 -16.40
C LEU A 244 12.49 -6.57 -15.12
N ASN A 245 13.08 -7.45 -14.30
CA ASN A 245 13.83 -7.04 -13.11
C ASN A 245 15.07 -6.22 -13.47
N THR A 246 15.76 -6.56 -14.55
CA THR A 246 16.91 -5.81 -15.04
C THR A 246 16.51 -4.41 -15.52
N TRP A 247 15.44 -4.30 -16.31
CA TRP A 247 14.91 -3.01 -16.75
C TRP A 247 14.42 -2.14 -15.60
N SER A 248 13.75 -2.73 -14.60
CA SER A 248 13.35 -2.00 -13.39
C SER A 248 14.56 -1.45 -12.62
N ARG A 249 15.65 -2.20 -12.53
CA ARG A 249 16.88 -1.77 -11.84
C ARG A 249 17.58 -0.63 -12.61
N GLU A 250 17.67 -0.75 -13.93
CA GLU A 250 18.23 0.32 -14.77
C GLU A 250 17.39 1.61 -14.68
N LEU A 251 16.06 1.50 -14.68
CA LEU A 251 15.18 2.64 -14.43
C LEU A 251 15.46 3.28 -13.07
N ASN A 252 15.52 2.48 -12.00
CA ASN A 252 15.72 3.00 -10.65
C ASN A 252 17.13 3.59 -10.47
N LYS A 253 18.14 3.07 -11.18
CA LYS A 253 19.49 3.67 -11.25
C LYS A 253 19.47 5.02 -11.97
N ALA A 254 18.77 5.13 -13.10
CA ALA A 254 18.60 6.39 -13.82
C ALA A 254 17.80 7.43 -13.00
N LEU A 255 16.77 7.00 -12.25
CA LEU A 255 16.04 7.91 -11.36
C LEU A 255 16.94 8.44 -10.23
N ARG A 256 17.78 7.58 -9.63
CA ARG A 256 18.75 8.01 -8.61
C ARG A 256 19.74 9.04 -9.15
N SER A 257 20.32 8.82 -10.33
CA SER A 257 21.24 9.79 -10.92
C SER A 257 20.56 11.12 -11.25
N VAL A 258 19.30 11.10 -11.70
CA VAL A 258 18.50 12.32 -11.91
C VAL A 258 18.27 13.07 -10.59
N PHE A 259 17.99 12.36 -9.49
CA PHE A 259 17.83 12.99 -8.18
C PHE A 259 19.15 13.47 -7.57
N ASP A 260 20.28 12.81 -7.85
CA ASP A 260 21.61 13.24 -7.41
C ASP A 260 22.07 14.52 -8.13
N ALA A 261 21.69 14.69 -9.40
CA ALA A 261 21.96 15.89 -10.17
C ALA A 261 20.92 17.02 -9.95
N SER A 262 19.88 16.79 -9.15
CA SER A 262 18.80 17.76 -8.98
C SER A 262 19.18 18.87 -8.00
N THR A 263 18.93 20.11 -8.42
CA THR A 263 19.12 21.34 -7.66
C THR A 263 17.84 22.19 -7.74
N PRO A 264 17.58 23.10 -6.80
CA PRO A 264 16.41 23.99 -6.84
C PRO A 264 16.24 24.76 -8.16
N GLU A 265 17.35 25.07 -8.82
CA GLU A 265 17.38 25.81 -10.10
C GLU A 265 16.96 24.94 -11.29
N ASN A 266 17.11 23.61 -11.21
CA ASN A 266 16.86 22.69 -12.33
C ASN A 266 15.61 21.82 -12.15
N PHE A 267 14.71 22.18 -11.22
CA PHE A 267 13.51 21.41 -10.91
C PHE A 267 12.65 21.07 -12.13
N GLN A 268 12.49 22.00 -13.07
CA GLN A 268 11.77 21.73 -14.33
C GLN A 268 12.41 20.58 -15.12
N HIS A 269 13.73 20.61 -15.28
CA HIS A 269 14.47 19.58 -15.99
C HIS A 269 14.36 18.23 -15.24
N THR A 270 14.54 18.22 -13.92
CA THR A 270 14.37 16.99 -13.11
C THR A 270 12.97 16.39 -13.29
N ILE A 271 11.91 17.19 -13.21
CA ILE A 271 10.53 16.71 -13.36
C ILE A 271 10.33 16.12 -14.76
N TYR A 272 10.79 16.82 -15.80
CA TYR A 272 10.73 16.32 -17.17
C TYR A 272 11.50 15.00 -17.33
N SER A 273 12.75 14.92 -16.86
CA SER A 273 13.58 13.71 -16.95
C SER A 273 12.92 12.52 -16.24
N VAL A 274 12.32 12.74 -15.07
CA VAL A 274 11.55 11.71 -14.37
C VAL A 274 10.36 11.27 -15.21
N CYS A 275 9.53 12.20 -15.71
CA CYS A 275 8.37 11.87 -16.54
C CYS A 275 8.75 11.11 -17.81
N HIS A 276 9.81 11.57 -18.50
CA HIS A 276 10.35 10.93 -19.69
C HIS A 276 10.80 9.49 -19.39
N ASN A 277 11.61 9.28 -18.34
CA ASN A 277 12.11 7.96 -17.97
C ASN A 277 10.98 6.99 -17.58
N LEU A 278 9.92 7.49 -16.92
CA LEU A 278 8.75 6.67 -16.57
C LEU A 278 7.93 6.25 -17.81
N LEU A 279 7.85 7.08 -18.85
CA LEU A 279 7.10 6.77 -20.07
C LEU A 279 7.89 5.92 -21.06
N VAL A 280 9.20 6.15 -21.16
CA VAL A 280 10.09 5.45 -22.10
C VAL A 280 10.50 4.07 -21.56
N SER A 281 10.41 3.86 -20.25
CA SER A 281 10.77 2.56 -19.66
C SER A 281 9.99 1.39 -20.30
N PRO A 282 10.68 0.32 -20.70
CA PRO A 282 10.06 -0.85 -21.32
C PRO A 282 9.30 -1.73 -20.32
N SER A 283 9.39 -1.46 -19.01
CA SER A 283 8.73 -2.24 -17.96
C SER A 283 7.69 -1.43 -17.20
N SER A 284 6.72 -2.13 -16.61
CA SER A 284 5.76 -1.51 -15.70
C SER A 284 6.42 -1.09 -14.40
N LEU A 285 5.93 0.00 -13.80
CA LEU A 285 6.46 0.52 -12.53
C LEU A 285 6.31 -0.53 -11.42
N THR A 286 7.43 -0.87 -10.78
CA THR A 286 7.48 -1.80 -9.66
C THR A 286 7.35 -1.05 -8.33
N ILE A 287 7.10 -1.77 -7.23
CA ILE A 287 7.06 -1.14 -5.91
C ILE A 287 8.40 -0.49 -5.54
N HIS A 288 9.53 -1.05 -5.98
CA HIS A 288 10.83 -0.43 -5.78
C HIS A 288 10.94 0.90 -6.51
N THR A 289 10.37 1.03 -7.71
CA THR A 289 10.31 2.33 -8.41
C THR A 289 9.51 3.34 -7.61
N TYR A 290 8.37 2.95 -7.02
CA TYR A 290 7.61 3.82 -6.12
C TYR A 290 8.43 4.24 -4.89
N ASN A 291 9.14 3.31 -4.26
CA ASN A 291 9.98 3.61 -3.09
C ASN A 291 11.10 4.61 -3.44
N HIS A 292 11.75 4.43 -4.59
CA HIS A 292 12.80 5.35 -5.06
C HIS A 292 12.25 6.72 -5.42
N LEU A 293 11.07 6.79 -6.04
CA LEU A 293 10.42 8.06 -6.34
C LEU A 293 10.06 8.81 -5.05
N ILE A 294 9.45 8.15 -4.06
CA ILE A 294 9.08 8.78 -2.77
C ILE A 294 10.35 9.30 -2.07
N ALA A 295 11.32 8.43 -1.81
CA ALA A 295 12.53 8.80 -1.08
C ALA A 295 13.39 9.84 -1.83
N GLY A 296 13.50 9.72 -3.15
CA GLY A 296 14.28 10.64 -3.98
C GLY A 296 13.65 12.03 -4.07
N LEU A 297 12.34 12.11 -4.32
CA LEU A 297 11.62 13.38 -4.39
C LEU A 297 11.59 14.09 -3.03
N ASP A 298 11.41 13.36 -1.93
CA ASP A 298 11.48 13.96 -0.60
C ASP A 298 12.89 14.43 -0.23
N ARG A 299 13.94 13.71 -0.63
CA ARG A 299 15.33 14.15 -0.43
C ARG A 299 15.61 15.47 -1.14
N VAL A 300 15.11 15.64 -2.36
CA VAL A 300 15.30 16.86 -3.18
C VAL A 300 14.41 18.02 -2.72
N GLY A 301 13.40 17.76 -1.88
CA GLY A 301 12.45 18.77 -1.41
C GLY A 301 11.19 18.91 -2.29
N MET A 302 11.01 18.04 -3.29
CA MET A 302 9.83 18.00 -4.17
C MET A 302 8.65 17.25 -3.54
N HIS A 303 8.29 17.63 -2.31
CA HIS A 303 7.32 16.91 -1.48
C HIS A 303 5.94 16.74 -2.13
N ARG A 304 5.48 17.73 -2.91
CA ARG A 304 4.19 17.65 -3.60
C ARG A 304 4.16 16.51 -4.63
N LEU A 305 5.25 16.30 -5.35
CA LEU A 305 5.36 15.18 -6.29
C LEU A 305 5.43 13.86 -5.52
N ALA A 306 6.18 13.79 -4.42
CA ALA A 306 6.20 12.60 -3.56
C ALA A 306 4.79 12.25 -3.04
N SER A 307 3.99 13.23 -2.62
CA SER A 307 2.59 13.01 -2.24
C SER A 307 1.74 12.49 -3.40
N ALA A 308 1.99 12.93 -4.63
CA ALA A 308 1.33 12.39 -5.82
C ALA A 308 1.68 10.91 -6.07
N VAL A 309 2.94 10.52 -5.81
CA VAL A 309 3.38 9.10 -5.85
C VAL A 309 2.65 8.27 -4.80
N VAL A 310 2.60 8.75 -3.55
CA VAL A 310 1.89 8.07 -2.45
C VAL A 310 0.41 7.90 -2.78
N LEU A 311 -0.23 8.91 -3.35
CA LEU A 311 -1.62 8.82 -3.79
C LEU A 311 -1.80 7.81 -4.93
N SER A 312 -0.89 7.79 -5.91
CA SER A 312 -0.89 6.80 -6.99
C SER A 312 -0.72 5.39 -6.47
N PHE A 313 0.14 5.18 -5.48
CA PHE A 313 0.31 3.89 -4.80
C PHE A 313 -1.02 3.39 -4.21
N TYR A 314 -1.79 4.25 -3.51
CA TYR A 314 -3.09 3.87 -2.97
C TYR A 314 -4.14 3.53 -4.04
N GLN A 315 -4.03 4.11 -5.24
CA GLN A 315 -4.93 3.80 -6.36
C GLN A 315 -4.49 2.54 -7.13
N GLY A 316 -3.22 2.19 -7.02
CA GLY A 316 -2.63 0.99 -7.60
C GLY A 316 -3.04 -0.32 -6.91
N LYS A 317 -2.51 -1.41 -7.48
CA LYS A 317 -2.67 -2.79 -7.01
C LYS A 317 -1.36 -3.43 -6.54
N LEU A 318 -0.28 -2.65 -6.47
CA LEU A 318 1.02 -3.08 -5.98
C LEU A 318 0.95 -3.40 -4.49
N GLU A 319 1.74 -4.39 -4.09
CA GLU A 319 1.87 -4.81 -2.70
C GLU A 319 3.08 -4.09 -2.09
N PRO A 320 2.96 -3.48 -0.89
CA PRO A 320 4.09 -2.78 -0.28
C PRO A 320 5.15 -3.75 0.24
N THR A 321 6.41 -3.34 0.22
CA THR A 321 7.47 -3.98 1.02
C THR A 321 7.58 -3.30 2.39
N GLN A 322 8.39 -3.88 3.28
CA GLN A 322 8.73 -3.27 4.57
C GLN A 322 9.33 -1.87 4.38
N LEU A 323 10.19 -1.69 3.37
CA LEU A 323 10.76 -0.37 3.07
C LEU A 323 9.75 0.59 2.45
N THR A 324 8.72 0.11 1.74
CA THR A 324 7.60 0.97 1.31
C THR A 324 6.91 1.63 2.49
N LEU A 325 6.63 0.86 3.56
CA LEU A 325 5.99 1.38 4.76
C LEU A 325 6.86 2.48 5.41
N VAL A 326 8.18 2.23 5.50
CA VAL A 326 9.16 3.20 5.99
C VAL A 326 9.22 4.47 5.11
N CYS A 327 9.18 4.33 3.78
CA CYS A 327 9.20 5.48 2.86
C CYS A 327 7.96 6.35 3.05
N ILE A 328 6.77 5.75 3.15
CA ILE A 328 5.51 6.49 3.34
C ILE A 328 5.46 7.19 4.71
N LEU A 329 5.91 6.51 5.79
CA LEU A 329 6.01 7.13 7.11
C LEU A 329 6.97 8.32 7.13
N ASN A 330 8.14 8.16 6.51
CA ASN A 330 9.13 9.25 6.40
C ASN A 330 8.64 10.41 5.53
N HIS A 331 7.89 10.14 4.46
CA HIS A 331 7.24 11.17 3.65
C HIS A 331 6.33 12.06 4.51
N TYR A 332 5.40 11.44 5.25
CA TYR A 332 4.48 12.17 6.13
C TYR A 332 5.20 12.92 7.26
N ARG A 333 6.29 12.34 7.79
CA ARG A 333 7.19 13.02 8.73
C ARG A 333 7.82 14.27 8.12
N THR A 334 8.35 14.18 6.90
CA THR A 334 9.03 15.29 6.22
C THR A 334 8.07 16.44 5.92
N ILE A 335 6.84 16.15 5.47
CA ILE A 335 5.82 17.19 5.23
C ILE A 335 5.15 17.72 6.51
N LYS A 336 5.52 17.17 7.69
CA LYS A 336 4.93 17.48 8.99
C LYS A 336 3.42 17.21 9.10
N ASP A 337 2.92 16.20 8.37
CA ASP A 337 1.51 15.82 8.35
C ASP A 337 1.21 14.68 9.35
N ALA A 338 0.88 15.07 10.58
CA ALA A 338 0.57 14.13 11.65
C ALA A 338 -0.73 13.34 11.40
N ASP A 339 -1.69 13.91 10.66
CA ASP A 339 -3.01 13.32 10.44
C ASP A 339 -2.88 12.13 9.51
N ASN A 340 -2.26 12.33 8.35
CA ASN A 340 -2.02 11.25 7.40
C ASN A 340 -1.00 10.22 7.94
N PHE A 341 -0.02 10.65 8.75
CA PHE A 341 0.87 9.73 9.45
C PHE A 341 0.09 8.79 10.40
N SER A 342 -0.78 9.35 11.25
CA SER A 342 -1.62 8.55 12.16
C SER A 342 -2.60 7.65 11.41
N GLY A 343 -3.19 8.14 10.33
CA GLY A 343 -4.08 7.38 9.46
C GLY A 343 -3.36 6.23 8.77
N PHE A 344 -2.09 6.41 8.40
CA PHE A 344 -1.30 5.33 7.82
C PHE A 344 -0.97 4.24 8.85
N ILE A 345 -0.63 4.61 10.09
CA ILE A 345 -0.45 3.64 11.19
C ILE A 345 -1.75 2.86 11.43
N ALA A 346 -2.91 3.53 11.42
CA ALA A 346 -4.21 2.86 11.57
C ALA A 346 -4.50 1.88 10.43
N ARG A 347 -4.00 2.12 9.21
CA ARG A 347 -4.07 1.15 8.10
C ARG A 347 -3.13 -0.04 8.32
N MET A 348 -1.97 0.19 8.92
CA MET A 348 -0.97 -0.85 9.23
C MET A 348 -1.48 -1.81 10.32
N THR A 349 -2.13 -1.29 11.37
CA THR A 349 -2.76 -2.09 12.44
C THR A 349 -4.09 -2.72 12.03
N GLY A 350 -4.65 -2.32 10.88
CA GLY A 350 -5.93 -2.82 10.38
C GLY A 350 -7.16 -2.17 11.02
N LYS A 351 -6.97 -1.14 11.87
CA LYS A 351 -8.06 -0.31 12.41
C LYS A 351 -8.80 0.44 11.29
N ASP A 352 -8.08 0.94 10.29
CA ASP A 352 -8.68 1.38 9.03
C ASP A 352 -8.84 0.18 8.09
N GLN A 353 -10.09 -0.17 7.80
CA GLN A 353 -10.48 -1.30 6.95
C GLN A 353 -9.97 -1.20 5.51
N ARG A 354 -9.50 -0.01 5.07
CA ARG A 354 -8.85 0.13 3.75
C ARG A 354 -7.57 -0.71 3.67
N GLY A 355 -6.86 -0.88 4.79
CA GLY A 355 -5.61 -1.63 4.92
C GLY A 355 -4.44 -1.02 4.14
N VAL A 356 -3.28 -1.68 4.22
CA VAL A 356 -2.04 -1.28 3.53
C VAL A 356 -1.81 -1.97 2.18
N LYS A 357 -2.85 -2.52 1.54
CA LYS A 357 -2.76 -3.20 0.23
C LYS A 357 -2.01 -4.54 0.20
N ILE A 358 -1.69 -5.13 1.35
CA ILE A 358 -1.22 -6.53 1.44
C ILE A 358 -2.35 -7.46 1.00
N ARG A 359 -3.40 -7.58 1.82
CA ARG A 359 -4.60 -8.34 1.48
C ARG A 359 -5.83 -7.85 2.21
N ARG A 360 -6.95 -7.82 1.48
CA ARG A 360 -8.28 -7.47 1.98
C ARG A 360 -9.33 -8.33 1.30
N LYS A 361 -10.25 -8.91 2.07
CA LYS A 361 -11.39 -9.73 1.60
C LYS A 361 -12.65 -9.41 2.38
N ARG A 362 -13.82 -9.59 1.77
CA ARG A 362 -15.09 -9.46 2.49
C ARG A 362 -15.29 -10.67 3.41
N HIS A 363 -16.07 -10.50 4.47
CA HIS A 363 -16.42 -11.60 5.38
C HIS A 363 -17.06 -12.76 4.64
N ASP A 364 -18.06 -12.47 3.80
CA ASP A 364 -18.78 -13.47 3.01
C ASP A 364 -17.82 -14.30 2.15
N ASP A 365 -16.90 -13.64 1.44
CA ASP A 365 -15.89 -14.31 0.61
C ASP A 365 -15.00 -15.25 1.43
N VAL A 366 -14.62 -14.84 2.65
CA VAL A 366 -13.75 -15.61 3.55
C VAL A 366 -14.49 -16.80 4.14
N ALA A 367 -15.78 -16.65 4.47
CA ALA A 367 -16.63 -17.71 5.00
C ALA A 367 -16.94 -18.79 3.95
N GLU A 368 -17.17 -18.39 2.70
CA GLU A 368 -17.50 -19.31 1.61
C GLU A 368 -16.29 -20.10 1.08
N ASN A 369 -15.09 -19.53 1.17
CA ASN A 369 -13.89 -20.12 0.57
C ASN A 369 -12.89 -20.63 1.61
N PHE A 370 -12.77 -21.95 1.69
CA PHE A 370 -11.83 -22.66 2.58
C PHE A 370 -10.38 -22.14 2.49
N SER A 371 -9.90 -21.78 1.30
CA SER A 371 -8.53 -21.26 1.13
C SER A 371 -8.35 -19.83 1.68
N LEU A 372 -9.41 -19.01 1.65
CA LEU A 372 -9.41 -17.68 2.25
C LEU A 372 -9.57 -17.79 3.77
N HIS A 373 -10.39 -18.72 4.25
CA HIS A 373 -10.51 -19.02 5.67
C HIS A 373 -9.18 -19.50 6.27
N GLY A 374 -8.50 -20.46 5.61
CA GLY A 374 -7.20 -20.94 6.03
C GLY A 374 -6.13 -19.84 6.08
N TRP A 375 -6.19 -18.88 5.15
CA TRP A 375 -5.35 -17.67 5.21
C TRP A 375 -5.67 -16.82 6.45
N ALA A 376 -6.94 -16.51 6.70
CA ALA A 376 -7.35 -15.68 7.83
C ALA A 376 -6.99 -16.31 9.19
N LYS A 377 -6.97 -17.65 9.27
CA LYS A 377 -6.55 -18.39 10.47
C LYS A 377 -5.03 -18.43 10.68
N THR A 378 -4.25 -18.37 9.60
CA THR A 378 -2.79 -18.54 9.66
C THR A 378 -2.00 -17.23 9.70
N LYS A 379 -2.56 -16.14 9.15
CA LYS A 379 -1.90 -14.84 9.07
C LYS A 379 -2.41 -13.86 10.12
N ASP A 380 -1.62 -12.82 10.39
CA ASP A 380 -2.05 -11.73 11.26
C ASP A 380 -3.10 -10.87 10.53
N VAL A 381 -4.36 -11.02 10.93
CA VAL A 381 -5.49 -10.33 10.32
C VAL A 381 -6.25 -9.49 11.35
N ALA A 382 -6.71 -8.33 10.90
CA ALA A 382 -7.72 -7.53 11.57
C ALA A 382 -9.09 -7.84 10.93
N VAL A 383 -10.06 -8.16 11.78
CA VAL A 383 -11.45 -8.37 11.38
C VAL A 383 -12.20 -7.07 11.66
N GLY A 384 -12.53 -6.34 10.59
CA GLY A 384 -13.36 -5.14 10.65
C GLY A 384 -14.85 -5.48 10.50
N SER A 385 -15.70 -4.48 10.27
CA SER A 385 -17.15 -4.66 10.11
C SER A 385 -17.53 -5.38 8.81
N HIS A 386 -16.81 -5.13 7.71
CA HIS A 386 -17.14 -5.70 6.39
C HIS A 386 -15.99 -6.46 5.73
N TYR A 387 -14.77 -6.25 6.24
CA TYR A 387 -13.56 -6.75 5.61
C TYR A 387 -12.64 -7.41 6.63
N VAL A 388 -12.01 -8.50 6.22
CA VAL A 388 -10.81 -9.08 6.82
C VAL A 388 -9.60 -8.49 6.12
N VAL A 389 -8.71 -7.86 6.89
CA VAL A 389 -7.52 -7.13 6.40
C VAL A 389 -6.27 -7.75 6.99
N GLU A 390 -5.28 -8.06 6.16
CA GLU A 390 -3.96 -8.47 6.64
C GLU A 390 -3.20 -7.26 7.20
N ARG A 391 -2.68 -7.41 8.42
CA ARG A 391 -1.88 -6.38 9.08
C ARG A 391 -0.48 -6.31 8.49
N ALA A 392 0.13 -5.14 8.60
CA ALA A 392 1.55 -5.01 8.33
C ALA A 392 2.36 -5.64 9.47
N ARG A 393 3.46 -6.34 9.14
CA ARG A 393 4.44 -6.74 10.15
C ARG A 393 5.20 -5.52 10.62
N PHE A 394 5.20 -5.27 11.92
CA PHE A 394 6.05 -4.26 12.55
C PHE A 394 7.42 -4.85 12.84
N ASP A 395 8.47 -4.23 12.29
CA ASP A 395 9.87 -4.55 12.56
C ASP A 395 10.57 -3.39 13.30
N GLU A 396 11.83 -3.59 13.67
CA GLU A 396 12.66 -2.58 14.36
C GLU A 396 12.72 -1.25 13.60
N LYS A 397 12.76 -1.30 12.26
CA LYS A 397 12.89 -0.13 11.40
C LYS A 397 11.60 0.68 11.37
N ILE A 398 10.46 0.00 11.24
CA ILE A 398 9.14 0.63 11.28
C ILE A 398 8.94 1.30 12.64
N PHE A 399 9.19 0.60 13.75
CA PHE A 399 9.06 1.21 15.07
C PHE A 399 9.97 2.42 15.25
N ALA A 400 11.23 2.33 14.81
CA ALA A 400 12.14 3.48 14.84
C ALA A 400 11.54 4.66 14.07
N THR A 401 11.02 4.43 12.86
CA THR A 401 10.41 5.50 12.05
C THR A 401 9.10 6.06 12.64
N ILE A 402 8.31 5.23 13.32
CA ILE A 402 7.10 5.65 14.03
C ILE A 402 7.46 6.58 15.20
N ILE A 403 8.42 6.16 16.03
CA ILE A 403 8.89 6.93 17.20
C ILE A 403 9.48 8.26 16.73
N GLU A 404 10.39 8.23 15.75
CA GLU A 404 11.02 9.44 15.21
C GLU A 404 10.01 10.38 14.54
N GLY A 405 9.00 9.84 13.86
CA GLY A 405 7.89 10.63 13.31
C GLY A 405 7.09 11.33 14.39
N MET A 406 6.69 10.61 15.45
CA MET A 406 5.98 11.21 16.59
C MET A 406 6.79 12.29 17.31
N LEU A 407 8.11 12.11 17.43
CA LEU A 407 9.01 13.14 17.95
C LEU A 407 9.07 14.36 17.04
N ALA A 408 9.13 14.17 15.72
CA ALA A 408 9.13 15.27 14.74
C ALA A 408 7.82 16.09 14.72
N PHE A 409 6.71 15.50 15.18
CA PHE A 409 5.43 16.21 15.35
C PHE A 409 5.27 16.84 16.74
N ASP A 410 6.28 16.79 17.61
CA ASP A 410 6.20 17.24 19.00
C ASP A 410 5.15 16.46 19.82
N ARG A 411 5.14 15.12 19.72
CA ARG A 411 4.21 14.21 20.40
C ARG A 411 4.95 13.17 21.24
N LEU A 412 5.68 13.63 22.26
CA LEU A 412 6.50 12.78 23.13
C LEU A 412 5.74 11.62 23.77
N ARG A 413 4.58 11.87 24.38
CA ARG A 413 3.83 10.80 25.07
C ARG A 413 3.40 9.67 24.12
N ALA A 414 3.03 10.02 22.89
CA ALA A 414 2.72 9.02 21.87
C ALA A 414 3.99 8.25 21.45
N ALA A 415 5.12 8.95 21.29
CA ALA A 415 6.41 8.33 20.99
C ALA A 415 6.85 7.35 22.10
N VAL A 416 6.66 7.71 23.38
CA VAL A 416 6.92 6.81 24.52
C VAL A 416 5.98 5.61 24.50
N GLY A 417 4.70 5.79 24.14
CA GLY A 417 3.76 4.68 23.96
C GLY A 417 4.17 3.72 22.83
N ALA A 418 4.63 4.25 21.69
CA ALA A 418 5.16 3.43 20.60
C ALA A 418 6.47 2.71 21.00
N PHE A 419 7.33 3.36 21.78
CA PHE A 419 8.53 2.73 22.34
C PHE A 419 8.18 1.62 23.34
N ALA A 420 7.16 1.81 24.19
CA ALA A 420 6.65 0.78 25.06
C ALA A 420 6.22 -0.47 24.26
N ALA A 421 5.46 -0.27 23.18
CA ALA A 421 5.03 -1.35 22.29
C ALA A 421 6.20 -2.11 21.66
N SER A 422 7.31 -1.42 21.36
CA SER A 422 8.51 -2.09 20.83
C SER A 422 9.21 -2.97 21.86
N ILE A 423 9.25 -2.54 23.13
CA ILE A 423 9.86 -3.32 24.23
C ILE A 423 9.00 -4.54 24.56
N THR A 424 7.67 -4.39 24.61
CA THR A 424 6.75 -5.53 24.82
C THR A 424 6.81 -6.55 23.68
N ALA A 425 7.24 -6.12 22.49
CA ALA A 425 7.47 -6.98 21.33
C ALA A 425 8.88 -7.61 21.27
N ASP A 426 9.72 -7.38 22.27
CA ASP A 426 11.13 -7.79 22.31
C ASP A 426 11.97 -7.31 21.10
N LEU A 427 11.61 -6.15 20.54
CA LEU A 427 12.29 -5.58 19.38
C LEU A 427 13.45 -4.67 19.79
N LEU A 428 14.60 -4.83 19.15
CA LEU A 428 15.78 -4.01 19.41
C LEU A 428 15.67 -2.67 18.67
N ILE A 429 15.33 -1.61 19.38
CA ILE A 429 15.34 -0.26 18.83
C ILE A 429 16.77 0.28 18.77
N SER A 430 17.08 1.00 17.69
CA SER A 430 18.41 1.57 17.49
C SER A 430 18.82 2.48 18.65
N SER A 431 20.11 2.47 19.01
CA SER A 431 20.64 3.39 20.02
C SER A 431 20.37 4.84 19.66
N ARG A 432 20.45 5.18 18.37
CA ARG A 432 20.14 6.52 17.85
C ARG A 432 18.71 6.95 18.21
N THR A 433 17.70 6.16 17.85
CA THR A 433 16.29 6.51 18.09
C THR A 433 16.00 6.59 19.59
N THR A 434 16.60 5.70 20.39
CA THR A 434 16.47 5.72 21.85
C THR A 434 17.11 6.97 22.45
N SER A 435 18.31 7.35 22.01
CA SER A 435 18.98 8.59 22.42
C SER A 435 18.16 9.83 22.03
N GLU A 436 17.59 9.87 20.82
CA GLU A 436 16.72 10.97 20.38
C GLU A 436 15.47 11.10 21.28
N LEU A 437 14.87 9.98 21.69
CA LEU A 437 13.73 9.95 22.62
C LEU A 437 14.13 10.43 24.04
N LEU A 438 15.28 9.98 24.55
CA LEU A 438 15.80 10.39 25.86
C LEU A 438 16.17 11.88 25.89
N ASP A 439 16.86 12.36 24.85
CA ASP A 439 17.20 13.77 24.67
C ASP A 439 15.93 14.63 24.59
N TYR A 440 14.94 14.22 23.80
CA TYR A 440 13.68 14.97 23.69
C TYR A 440 12.91 14.97 25.02
N CYS A 441 12.89 13.85 25.74
CA CYS A 441 12.25 13.80 27.06
C CYS A 441 12.95 14.72 28.07
N ALA A 442 14.28 14.71 28.10
CA ALA A 442 15.07 15.63 28.91
C ALA A 442 14.79 17.10 28.57
N ARG A 443 14.57 17.42 27.27
CA ARG A 443 14.10 18.77 26.88
C ARG A 443 12.71 19.07 27.44
N SER A 444 11.75 18.20 27.15
CA SER A 444 10.35 18.50 27.46
C SER A 444 10.07 18.70 28.96
N LEU A 445 10.95 18.22 29.85
CA LEU A 445 10.74 18.17 31.30
C LEU A 445 9.40 17.52 31.68
N ASP A 446 8.84 16.65 30.83
CA ASP A 446 7.57 15.98 31.07
C ASP A 446 7.77 14.82 32.05
N ARG A 447 7.36 15.05 33.30
CA ARG A 447 7.44 14.07 34.39
C ARG A 447 6.76 12.75 34.06
N THR A 448 5.62 12.78 33.37
CA THR A 448 4.85 11.56 33.08
C THR A 448 5.55 10.69 32.04
N ALA A 449 6.10 11.32 30.99
CA ALA A 449 6.88 10.64 29.97
C ALA A 449 8.19 10.10 30.55
N ALA A 450 8.88 10.88 31.38
CA ALA A 450 10.11 10.48 32.05
C ALA A 450 9.91 9.28 32.98
N ALA A 451 8.86 9.29 33.81
CA ALA A 451 8.54 8.17 34.70
C ALA A 451 8.24 6.90 33.91
N LYS A 452 7.45 6.99 32.83
CA LYS A 452 7.12 5.82 32.00
C LYS A 452 8.36 5.29 31.27
N LEU A 453 9.24 6.16 30.77
CA LEU A 453 10.51 5.73 30.18
C LEU A 453 11.39 5.00 31.19
N LEU A 454 11.51 5.50 32.42
CA LEU A 454 12.29 4.81 33.47
C LEU A 454 11.71 3.43 33.80
N GLU A 455 10.39 3.31 33.88
CA GLU A 455 9.69 2.03 34.07
C GLU A 455 10.01 1.04 32.93
N LEU A 456 9.96 1.51 31.69
CA LEU A 456 10.28 0.71 30.49
C LEU A 456 11.76 0.32 30.43
N LEU A 457 12.66 1.21 30.86
CA LEU A 457 14.09 0.89 30.93
C LEU A 457 14.37 -0.18 31.98
N LYS A 458 13.61 -0.18 33.08
CA LYS A 458 13.70 -1.16 34.16
C LYS A 458 13.09 -2.51 33.77
N SER A 459 12.05 -2.53 32.93
CA SER A 459 11.32 -3.77 32.60
C SER A 459 12.14 -4.75 31.76
N ASN A 460 13.00 -4.27 30.84
CA ASN A 460 13.84 -5.16 30.03
C ASN A 460 15.27 -4.59 29.82
N PRO A 461 16.14 -4.67 30.83
CA PRO A 461 17.50 -4.10 30.78
C PRO A 461 18.41 -4.81 29.77
N ALA A 462 18.11 -6.07 29.43
CA ALA A 462 18.92 -6.86 28.49
C ALA A 462 18.87 -6.30 27.07
N LEU A 463 17.68 -5.90 26.59
CA LEU A 463 17.52 -5.27 25.27
C LEU A 463 18.29 -3.95 25.18
N ILE A 464 18.21 -3.13 26.22
CA ILE A 464 18.86 -1.82 26.25
C ILE A 464 20.37 -1.98 26.29
N LYS A 465 20.89 -2.98 27.03
CA LYS A 465 22.31 -3.33 27.03
C LYS A 465 22.82 -3.69 25.62
N ARG A 466 22.01 -4.41 24.84
CA ARG A 466 22.35 -4.76 23.44
C ARG A 466 22.34 -3.53 22.54
N ALA A 467 21.41 -2.61 22.72
CA ALA A 467 21.36 -1.36 21.96
C ALA A 467 22.56 -0.44 22.27
N PHE A 468 22.95 -0.32 23.55
CA PHE A 468 24.04 0.56 24.02
C PHE A 468 25.32 -0.26 24.35
N PHE A 469 25.94 -0.85 23.32
CA PHE A 469 27.09 -1.74 23.53
C PHE A 469 28.41 -1.00 23.80
N ARG A 470 28.63 0.18 23.19
CA ARG A 470 29.89 0.96 23.31
C ARG A 470 29.98 1.65 24.67
N GLU A 471 31.19 1.87 25.18
CA GLU A 471 31.40 2.53 26.49
C GLU A 471 30.90 3.98 26.50
N ASN A 472 31.13 4.73 25.42
CA ASN A 472 30.62 6.11 25.28
C ASN A 472 29.08 6.14 25.30
N ASP A 473 28.43 5.17 24.68
CA ASP A 473 26.96 5.06 24.62
C ASP A 473 26.40 4.73 26.01
N LYS A 474 27.08 3.88 26.79
CA LYS A 474 26.72 3.58 28.19
C LYS A 474 26.86 4.80 29.10
N LEU A 475 27.90 5.60 28.90
CA LEU A 475 28.13 6.83 29.67
C LEU A 475 27.05 7.88 29.36
N TYR A 476 26.71 8.03 28.09
CA TYR A 476 25.59 8.85 27.65
C TYR A 476 24.26 8.38 28.28
N LEU A 477 23.98 7.07 28.22
CA LEU A 477 22.76 6.50 28.80
C LEU A 477 22.70 6.74 30.31
N ALA A 478 23.80 6.53 31.05
CA ALA A 478 23.88 6.79 32.48
C ALA A 478 23.55 8.25 32.81
N ARG A 479 24.11 9.20 32.03
CA ARG A 479 23.81 10.64 32.18
C ARG A 479 22.34 10.95 31.94
N ARG A 480 21.74 10.37 30.90
CA ARG A 480 20.32 10.61 30.60
C ARG A 480 19.37 9.97 31.60
N ILE A 481 19.64 8.76 32.07
CA ILE A 481 18.85 8.13 33.15
C ILE A 481 18.89 9.02 34.39
N ARG A 482 20.06 9.60 34.73
CA ARG A 482 20.15 10.54 35.85
C ARG A 482 19.28 11.78 35.62
N SER A 483 19.35 12.40 34.45
CA SER A 483 18.50 13.55 34.11
C SER A 483 17.01 13.22 34.24
N LEU A 484 16.58 12.04 33.81
CA LEU A 484 15.19 11.60 33.94
C LEU A 484 14.78 11.36 35.40
N LEU A 485 15.66 10.79 36.23
CA LEU A 485 15.41 10.64 37.67
C LEU A 485 15.27 11.99 38.36
N ASP A 486 16.12 12.96 38.02
CA ASP A 486 16.05 14.33 38.57
C ASP A 486 14.75 15.04 38.13
N ILE A 487 14.32 14.86 36.86
CA ILE A 487 13.01 15.34 36.37
C ILE A 487 11.85 14.76 37.20
N CYS A 488 11.91 13.47 37.51
CA CYS A 488 10.92 12.78 38.34
C CYS A 488 10.96 13.15 39.83
N GLY A 489 12.03 13.81 40.29
CA GLY A 489 12.27 14.13 41.70
C GLY A 489 12.81 12.95 42.52
N LEU A 490 13.41 11.96 41.86
CA LEU A 490 13.99 10.76 42.47
C LEU A 490 15.51 10.94 42.68
N GLU A 491 15.88 11.99 43.44
CA GLU A 491 17.26 12.45 43.55
C GLU A 491 18.21 11.42 44.21
N HIS A 492 17.66 10.56 45.07
CA HIS A 492 18.40 9.51 45.77
C HIS A 492 18.53 8.21 44.99
N SER A 493 17.79 8.05 43.88
CA SER A 493 17.89 6.86 43.05
C SER A 493 19.14 6.91 42.17
N LEU A 494 19.93 5.84 42.20
CA LEU A 494 21.08 5.69 41.32
C LEU A 494 20.63 5.13 39.96
N PRO A 495 21.28 5.48 38.84
CA PRO A 495 20.93 4.92 37.53
C PRO A 495 21.03 3.38 37.47
N ASN A 496 21.86 2.77 38.33
CA ASN A 496 21.94 1.32 38.51
C ASN A 496 20.63 0.64 38.93
N SER A 497 19.75 1.36 39.62
CA SER A 497 18.42 0.84 39.99
C SER A 497 17.51 0.62 38.77
N VAL A 498 17.79 1.31 37.67
CA VAL A 498 17.03 1.24 36.41
C VAL A 498 17.77 0.38 35.39
N ALA A 499 19.09 0.55 35.27
CA ALA A 499 19.94 -0.15 34.33
C ALA A 499 21.12 -0.81 35.07
N PRO A 500 20.93 -2.04 35.62
CA PRO A 500 21.92 -2.70 36.48
C PRO A 500 23.22 -3.11 35.75
N PHE A 501 23.26 -3.02 34.43
CA PHE A 501 24.45 -3.31 33.63
C PHE A 501 25.42 -2.12 33.51
N LEU A 502 25.06 -0.95 34.04
CA LEU A 502 25.95 0.21 34.12
C LEU A 502 26.85 0.06 35.36
N LYS A 503 28.12 0.47 35.27
CA LYS A 503 29.11 0.29 36.37
C LYS A 503 29.14 1.51 37.29
N ASP A 504 29.31 1.31 38.60
CA ASP A 504 29.39 2.37 39.61
C ASP A 504 30.37 3.54 39.35
N PRO A 505 31.61 3.34 38.82
CA PRO A 505 32.52 4.46 38.51
C PRO A 505 31.98 5.41 37.45
N MET A 506 30.97 5.02 36.67
CA MET A 506 30.35 5.91 35.71
C MET A 506 29.53 7.01 36.39
N PHE A 507 29.06 6.85 37.64
CA PHE A 507 28.11 7.77 38.29
C PHE A 507 28.73 8.94 39.03
N SER A 508 29.95 8.81 39.52
CA SER A 508 30.69 9.90 40.16
C SER A 508 30.96 11.07 39.20
N ILE A 509 30.82 10.84 37.89
CA ILE A 509 31.05 11.80 36.80
C ILE A 509 29.73 12.45 36.31
N VAL A 510 28.56 12.04 36.83
CA VAL A 510 27.28 12.22 36.11
C VAL A 510 26.54 13.51 36.40
N SER A 511 26.70 14.12 37.58
CA SER A 511 26.12 15.45 37.83
C SER A 511 26.79 16.16 39.00
N SER A 512 27.24 17.39 38.80
CA SER A 512 27.59 18.28 39.91
C SER A 512 26.33 18.69 40.70
N GLU A 513 26.49 19.12 41.96
CA GLU A 513 25.37 19.67 42.75
C GLU A 513 24.75 20.92 42.08
N GLU A 514 25.53 21.68 41.32
CA GLU A 514 25.04 22.80 40.54
C GLU A 514 24.10 22.35 39.42
N GLN A 515 24.45 21.28 38.69
CA GLN A 515 23.59 20.72 37.64
C GLN A 515 22.25 20.21 38.20
N LYS A 516 22.24 19.60 39.39
CA LYS A 516 21.00 19.18 40.07
C LYS A 516 20.11 20.38 40.41
N ARG A 517 20.69 21.44 40.99
CA ARG A 517 19.98 22.69 41.30
C ARG A 517 19.37 23.32 40.06
N VAL A 518 20.08 23.28 38.94
CA VAL A 518 19.61 23.85 37.67
C VAL A 518 18.45 23.06 37.10
N VAL A 519 18.50 21.72 37.11
CA VAL A 519 17.37 20.88 36.69
C VAL A 519 16.15 21.13 37.57
N TYR A 520 16.34 21.31 38.88
CA TYR A 520 15.26 21.66 39.81
C TYR A 520 14.63 23.03 39.48
N ILE A 521 15.45 24.07 39.25
CA ILE A 521 14.98 25.41 38.86
C ILE A 521 14.26 25.36 37.51
N ALA A 522 14.83 24.66 36.52
CA ALA A 522 14.24 24.48 35.20
C ALA A 522 12.88 23.78 35.28
N ARG A 523 12.76 22.76 36.15
CA ARG A 523 11.50 22.06 36.41
C ARG A 523 10.44 23.00 36.98
N ILE A 524 10.78 23.79 38.00
CA ILE A 524 9.85 24.77 38.60
C ILE A 524 9.44 25.82 37.56
N ALA A 525 10.40 26.37 36.81
CA ALA A 525 10.10 27.35 35.77
C ALA A 525 9.18 26.77 34.69
N HIS A 526 9.40 25.52 34.30
CA HIS A 526 8.56 24.84 33.31
C HIS A 526 7.15 24.56 33.84
N THR A 527 6.99 24.09 35.09
CA THR A 527 5.67 23.83 35.66
C THR A 527 4.86 25.12 35.83
N VAL A 528 5.48 26.20 36.28
CA VAL A 528 4.84 27.53 36.35
C VAL A 528 4.40 27.99 34.97
N HIS A 529 5.24 27.79 33.95
CA HIS A 529 4.87 28.15 32.59
C HIS A 529 3.68 27.32 32.05
N GLN A 530 3.68 26.01 32.31
CA GLN A 530 2.56 25.14 31.94
C GLN A 530 1.25 25.60 32.59
N THR A 531 1.27 25.96 33.88
CA THR A 531 0.07 26.42 34.58
C THR A 531 -0.40 27.78 34.07
N GLU A 532 0.50 28.73 33.80
CA GLU A 532 0.16 30.01 33.17
C GLU A 532 -0.50 29.82 31.79
N TRP A 533 0.05 28.94 30.95
CA TRP A 533 -0.50 28.65 29.63
C TRP A 533 -1.90 28.03 29.71
N LEU A 534 -2.11 27.09 30.64
CA LEU A 534 -3.41 26.48 30.90
C LEU A 534 -4.42 27.52 31.39
N LEU A 535 -4.02 28.39 32.32
CA LEU A 535 -4.86 29.47 32.85
C LEU A 535 -5.26 30.47 31.77
N LYS A 536 -4.33 30.85 30.88
CA LYS A 536 -4.62 31.71 29.74
C LYS A 536 -5.61 31.05 28.79
N SER A 537 -5.41 29.79 28.44
CA SER A 537 -6.31 29.02 27.58
C SER A 537 -7.72 28.91 28.17
N ALA A 538 -7.82 28.68 29.48
CA ALA A 538 -9.08 28.65 30.20
C ALA A 538 -9.76 30.03 30.20
N ARG A 539 -8.99 31.12 30.41
CA ARG A 539 -9.51 32.50 30.36
C ARG A 539 -10.04 32.85 28.98
N ASP A 540 -9.33 32.50 27.91
CA ASP A 540 -9.75 32.72 26.53
C ASP A 540 -11.01 31.92 26.19
N TYR A 541 -11.16 30.72 26.76
CA TYR A 541 -12.38 29.94 26.65
C TYR A 541 -13.56 30.61 27.37
N VAL A 542 -13.37 31.03 28.62
CA VAL A 542 -14.39 31.75 29.40
C VAL A 542 -14.80 33.05 28.70
N GLN A 543 -13.86 33.78 28.10
CA GLN A 543 -14.17 34.99 27.32
C GLN A 543 -14.99 34.70 26.06
N ARG A 544 -14.71 33.61 25.34
CA ARG A 544 -15.53 33.18 24.19
C ARG A 544 -16.95 32.81 24.58
N VAL A 545 -17.12 32.19 25.76
CA VAL A 545 -18.45 31.90 26.33
C VAL A 545 -19.16 33.20 26.73
N LYS A 546 -18.47 34.14 27.40
CA LYS A 546 -19.04 35.41 27.86
C LYS A 546 -19.44 36.37 26.74
N THR A 547 -18.70 36.38 25.64
CA THR A 547 -18.93 37.29 24.49
C THR A 547 -20.01 36.79 23.53
N GLY A 548 -20.63 35.63 23.79
CA GLY A 548 -21.62 35.04 22.87
C GLY A 548 -21.07 34.60 21.51
N SER A 549 -19.76 34.78 21.26
CA SER A 549 -19.04 34.31 20.08
C SER A 549 -18.88 32.79 20.04
N ALA A 550 -19.12 32.10 21.15
CA ALA A 550 -19.41 30.68 21.13
C ALA A 550 -20.78 30.48 20.47
N SER A 551 -20.84 30.62 19.14
CA SER A 551 -22.01 30.28 18.32
C SER A 551 -22.56 28.98 18.87
N THR A 552 -23.83 28.97 19.28
CA THR A 552 -24.62 27.82 19.75
C THR A 552 -24.02 26.51 19.23
N ILE A 553 -23.04 25.97 19.97
CA ILE A 553 -22.52 24.66 19.66
C ILE A 553 -23.65 23.80 20.20
N ARG A 554 -24.53 23.33 19.31
CA ARG A 554 -25.22 22.07 19.56
C ARG A 554 -24.09 21.06 19.75
N ILE A 555 -23.65 20.94 21.00
CA ILE A 555 -22.72 19.90 21.40
C ILE A 555 -23.58 18.66 21.43
N ASP A 556 -23.65 17.98 20.29
CA ASP A 556 -24.14 16.61 20.29
C ASP A 556 -23.32 15.85 21.33
N SER A 557 -24.01 15.19 22.26
CA SER A 557 -23.39 14.32 23.26
C SER A 557 -22.42 13.36 22.55
N GLY A 558 -21.14 13.40 22.90
CA GLY A 558 -20.10 12.59 22.26
C GLY A 558 -19.22 13.32 21.22
N SER A 559 -19.42 14.62 20.97
CA SER A 559 -18.57 15.35 20.04
C SER A 559 -17.11 15.50 20.54
N PRO A 560 -16.11 15.55 19.64
CA PRO A 560 -14.71 15.76 20.00
C PRO A 560 -14.45 17.08 20.75
N GLN A 561 -15.32 18.09 20.58
CA GLN A 561 -15.27 19.35 21.32
C GLN A 561 -15.74 19.19 22.78
N MET A 562 -16.77 18.38 23.04
CA MET A 562 -17.22 18.03 24.40
C MET A 562 -16.11 17.32 25.18
N TYR A 563 -15.42 16.37 24.53
CA TYR A 563 -14.32 15.62 25.15
C TYR A 563 -13.10 16.51 25.46
N ARG A 564 -12.82 17.52 24.61
CA ARG A 564 -11.79 18.53 24.88
C ARG A 564 -12.16 19.43 26.07
N MET A 565 -13.43 19.81 26.20
CA MET A 565 -13.93 20.57 27.35
C MET A 565 -13.90 19.76 28.65
N TRP A 566 -14.40 18.52 28.64
CA TRP A 566 -14.44 17.64 29.81
C TRP A 566 -13.04 17.31 30.34
N ARG A 567 -12.05 17.12 29.45
CA ARG A 567 -10.64 16.96 29.87
C ARG A 567 -10.02 18.24 30.44
N ALA A 568 -10.37 19.41 29.92
CA ALA A 568 -9.88 20.68 30.46
C ALA A 568 -10.37 20.90 31.90
N THR A 569 -11.58 20.43 32.24
CA THR A 569 -12.12 20.47 33.61
C THR A 569 -11.56 19.39 34.54
N LYS A 570 -11.18 18.20 34.05
CA LYS A 570 -10.58 17.14 34.90
C LYS A 570 -9.17 17.44 35.40
N LEU A 571 -8.47 18.43 34.83
CA LEU A 571 -7.15 18.87 35.29
C LEU A 571 -7.22 19.86 36.48
N VAL A 572 -8.41 20.25 36.92
CA VAL A 572 -8.62 21.27 37.97
C VAL A 572 -8.77 20.69 39.38
N TRP A 573 -8.92 19.36 39.54
CA TRP A 573 -9.10 18.76 40.87
C TRP A 573 -8.11 17.60 41.13
N PRO A 574 -7.36 17.60 42.24
CA PRO A 574 -6.68 16.40 42.70
C PRO A 574 -7.76 15.45 43.24
N VAL A 575 -8.02 14.35 42.55
CA VAL A 575 -8.89 13.29 43.09
C VAL A 575 -8.09 12.54 44.15
N PRO A 576 -8.55 12.44 45.41
CA PRO A 576 -7.90 11.63 46.43
C PRO A 576 -7.98 10.14 46.08
N GLU A 577 -6.94 9.39 46.44
CA GLU A 577 -6.92 7.93 46.38
C GLU A 577 -8.03 7.34 47.29
N GLY A 578 -8.94 6.53 46.73
CA GLY A 578 -9.90 5.69 47.48
C GLY A 578 -11.33 5.66 46.93
N LEU A 579 -11.66 4.58 46.18
CA LEU A 579 -12.90 3.77 46.01
C LEU A 579 -14.30 4.30 46.48
N PRO A 580 -15.45 3.90 45.87
CA PRO A 580 -15.83 2.49 45.62
C PRO A 580 -16.50 2.15 44.27
N GLU A 581 -16.50 0.85 44.00
CA GLU A 581 -17.30 0.12 43.01
C GLU A 581 -18.82 0.31 43.24
N ASP A 582 -19.58 0.12 42.16
CA ASP A 582 -21.05 0.02 42.03
C ASP A 582 -21.91 1.29 42.16
N GLN A 583 -22.45 1.75 41.03
CA GLN A 583 -23.88 1.57 40.68
C GLN A 583 -24.26 2.12 39.28
N PRO A 584 -25.40 1.64 38.70
CA PRO A 584 -25.61 1.52 37.27
C PRO A 584 -26.46 2.64 36.65
N GLY A 585 -26.36 2.78 35.33
CA GLY A 585 -27.40 3.40 34.50
C GLY A 585 -27.09 4.81 34.02
N THR A 586 -26.43 4.92 32.88
CA THR A 586 -26.83 5.88 31.83
C THR A 586 -26.19 5.44 30.52
N SER A 587 -27.03 4.90 29.64
CA SER A 587 -26.71 4.41 28.31
C SER A 587 -26.09 5.51 27.43
N PHE A 588 -24.85 5.31 27.02
CA PHE A 588 -24.27 6.00 25.86
C PHE A 588 -23.53 5.00 24.99
N SER A 589 -23.87 5.07 23.69
CA SER A 589 -23.14 4.61 22.51
C SER A 589 -22.12 3.50 22.76
N GLN A 590 -22.55 2.29 22.43
CA GLN A 590 -21.74 1.11 22.18
C GLN A 590 -20.29 1.51 21.88
N GLU A 591 -19.40 1.21 22.84
CA GLU A 591 -18.14 0.60 22.45
C GLU A 591 -18.51 -0.37 21.32
N GLU A 592 -17.97 -0.17 20.12
CA GLU A 592 -17.93 -1.27 19.16
C GLU A 592 -17.09 -2.33 19.86
N GLU A 593 -17.76 -3.14 20.71
CA GLU A 593 -17.34 -4.48 21.05
C GLU A 593 -16.87 -5.05 19.73
N VAL A 594 -15.59 -5.43 19.70
CA VAL A 594 -15.08 -6.28 18.63
C VAL A 594 -16.12 -7.36 18.46
N ASP A 595 -16.80 -7.37 17.31
CA ASP A 595 -17.92 -8.25 17.05
C ASP A 595 -17.37 -9.69 16.97
N TRP A 596 -17.15 -10.29 18.14
CA TRP A 596 -16.76 -11.69 18.27
C TRP A 596 -17.86 -12.58 17.70
N SER A 597 -19.11 -12.10 17.53
CA SER A 597 -20.13 -12.85 16.81
C SER A 597 -19.78 -13.03 15.33
N ALA A 598 -18.98 -12.15 14.72
CA ALA A 598 -18.46 -12.38 13.37
C ALA A 598 -17.42 -13.53 13.35
N TRP A 599 -16.54 -13.60 14.35
CA TRP A 599 -15.60 -14.73 14.51
C TRP A 599 -16.31 -16.02 14.87
N ASN A 600 -17.27 -15.99 15.79
CA ASN A 600 -18.08 -17.14 16.16
C ASN A 600 -18.93 -17.61 14.98
N ARG A 601 -19.53 -16.70 14.18
CA ARG A 601 -20.23 -17.06 12.93
C ARG A 601 -19.29 -17.68 11.88
N LEU A 602 -18.02 -17.24 11.83
CA LEU A 602 -17.01 -17.84 10.96
C LEU A 602 -16.55 -19.22 11.46
N GLU A 603 -16.42 -19.41 12.77
CA GLU A 603 -16.11 -20.70 13.39
C GLU A 603 -17.27 -21.69 13.24
N GLU A 604 -18.50 -21.26 13.56
CA GLU A 604 -19.75 -22.02 13.38
C GLU A 604 -19.99 -22.41 11.91
N ALA A 605 -19.74 -21.50 10.96
CA ALA A 605 -19.80 -21.82 9.54
C ALA A 605 -18.72 -22.84 9.12
N SER A 606 -17.52 -22.77 9.71
CA SER A 606 -16.45 -23.75 9.45
C SER A 606 -16.79 -25.13 10.00
N GLU A 607 -17.38 -25.19 11.20
CA GLU A 607 -17.82 -26.42 11.85
C GLU A 607 -18.99 -27.05 11.08
N ALA A 608 -19.94 -26.23 10.63
CA ALA A 608 -21.05 -26.66 9.78
C ALA A 608 -20.58 -27.18 8.42
N GLN A 609 -19.56 -26.56 7.80
CA GLN A 609 -18.96 -27.04 6.54
C GLN A 609 -18.14 -28.32 6.75
N LEU A 610 -17.42 -28.45 7.87
CA LEU A 610 -16.72 -29.69 8.23
C LEU A 610 -17.73 -30.83 8.48
N ALA A 611 -18.82 -30.54 9.19
CA ALA A 611 -19.92 -31.48 9.46
C ALA A 611 -20.65 -31.89 8.17
N GLN A 612 -20.91 -30.95 7.26
CA GLN A 612 -21.47 -31.28 5.94
C GLN A 612 -20.50 -32.13 5.11
N LYS A 613 -19.18 -31.93 5.22
CA LYS A 613 -18.18 -32.72 4.49
C LYS A 613 -17.98 -34.10 5.09
N THR A 614 -18.08 -34.27 6.41
CA THR A 614 -18.07 -35.59 7.05
C THR A 614 -19.35 -36.36 6.75
N MET A 615 -20.51 -35.69 6.72
CA MET A 615 -21.77 -36.29 6.28
C MET A 615 -21.81 -36.61 4.77
N SER A 616 -21.19 -35.77 3.94
CA SER A 616 -21.03 -36.06 2.50
C SER A 616 -20.11 -37.26 2.29
N LYS A 617 -19.02 -37.38 3.05
CA LYS A 617 -18.13 -38.55 3.01
C LYS A 617 -18.80 -39.83 3.49
N SER A 618 -19.63 -39.79 4.55
CA SER A 618 -20.37 -40.96 5.03
C SER A 618 -21.48 -41.39 4.07
N ASN A 619 -22.16 -40.43 3.41
CA ASN A 619 -23.17 -40.76 2.40
C ASN A 619 -22.55 -41.29 1.11
N THR A 620 -21.37 -40.81 0.69
CA THR A 620 -20.65 -41.38 -0.47
C THR A 620 -20.03 -42.76 -0.21
N LEU A 621 -19.84 -43.16 1.06
CA LEU A 621 -19.38 -44.50 1.45
C LEU A 621 -20.54 -45.51 1.55
N SER A 622 -21.80 -45.06 1.57
CA SER A 622 -22.99 -45.91 1.59
C SER A 622 -23.55 -46.24 0.20
N GLU A 623 -23.17 -45.50 -0.86
CA GLU A 623 -23.74 -45.66 -2.22
C GLU A 623 -22.76 -46.15 -3.29
N ASN A 624 -21.50 -46.47 -2.95
CA ASN A 624 -20.55 -47.07 -3.89
C ASN A 624 -20.05 -48.44 -3.40
N GLN A 625 -20.97 -49.39 -3.25
CA GLN A 625 -20.60 -50.80 -3.41
C GLN A 625 -20.51 -51.10 -4.90
N GLY A 626 -19.27 -51.17 -5.41
CA GLY A 626 -18.99 -51.73 -6.72
C GLY A 626 -18.25 -50.80 -7.67
N GLN A 627 -17.00 -50.44 -7.35
CA GLN A 627 -15.85 -50.43 -8.28
C GLN A 627 -14.62 -49.88 -7.55
N LEU A 628 -13.67 -50.77 -7.25
CA LEU A 628 -12.35 -50.43 -6.70
C LEU A 628 -11.61 -49.47 -7.65
N SER A 629 -11.15 -48.34 -7.11
CA SER A 629 -10.41 -47.33 -7.85
C SER A 629 -8.99 -47.82 -8.14
N ALA A 630 -8.37 -47.29 -9.19
CA ALA A 630 -7.00 -47.67 -9.59
C ALA A 630 -5.93 -47.39 -8.52
N TRP A 631 -6.24 -46.59 -7.49
CA TRP A 631 -5.38 -46.33 -6.34
C TRP A 631 -5.38 -47.48 -5.32
N ASP A 632 -6.51 -48.18 -5.14
CA ASP A 632 -6.62 -49.33 -4.24
C ASP A 632 -5.84 -50.56 -4.75
N ARG A 633 -5.60 -50.63 -6.08
CA ARG A 633 -4.78 -51.68 -6.70
C ARG A 633 -3.27 -51.46 -6.52
N LEU A 634 -2.84 -50.23 -6.27
CA LEU A 634 -1.44 -49.89 -6.02
C LEU A 634 -1.06 -50.10 -4.54
N GLU A 635 -2.01 -49.95 -3.63
CA GLU A 635 -1.82 -50.22 -2.20
C GLU A 635 -1.82 -51.73 -1.91
N GLN A 636 -2.64 -52.53 -2.61
CA GLN A 636 -2.60 -54.00 -2.55
C GLN A 636 -1.35 -54.64 -3.17
N ALA A 637 -0.63 -53.94 -4.06
CA ALA A 637 0.62 -54.42 -4.63
C ALA A 637 1.86 -54.14 -3.75
N ALA A 638 1.72 -53.26 -2.74
CA ALA A 638 2.79 -52.89 -1.82
C ALA A 638 2.84 -53.75 -0.54
N GLU A 639 1.82 -54.59 -0.27
CA GLU A 639 1.72 -55.39 0.96
C GLU A 639 2.05 -56.88 0.81
N THR A 640 2.50 -57.35 -0.35
CA THR A 640 2.94 -58.75 -0.50
C THR A 640 4.45 -58.90 -0.25
N LYS A 641 4.85 -59.05 1.02
CA LYS A 641 6.05 -59.84 1.37
C LYS A 641 5.60 -61.19 1.95
N PRO A 642 6.12 -62.33 1.46
CA PRO A 642 5.72 -63.64 1.94
C PRO A 642 6.36 -63.97 3.30
N LYS A 643 5.60 -64.70 4.13
CA LYS A 643 6.01 -65.20 5.45
C LYS A 643 6.84 -66.49 5.34
N ASN A 644 7.88 -66.50 6.19
CA ASN A 644 8.43 -67.62 6.98
C ASN A 644 9.22 -68.73 6.26
N THR A 645 10.45 -68.99 6.76
CA THR A 645 10.71 -70.08 7.74
C THR A 645 12.13 -70.04 8.34
N LYS A 646 12.17 -70.06 9.69
CA LYS A 646 13.01 -70.84 10.62
C LYS A 646 14.56 -70.87 10.56
N HIS A 647 15.12 -70.85 11.80
CA HIS A 647 16.43 -71.34 12.29
C HIS A 647 17.66 -70.54 11.81
N GLU A 648 18.75 -70.35 12.55
CA GLU A 648 19.15 -70.46 13.95
C GLU A 648 20.56 -69.81 14.00
N ASN A 649 20.97 -69.29 15.16
CA ASN A 649 22.36 -69.18 15.64
C ASN A 649 23.41 -68.24 14.97
N LYS A 650 23.83 -67.28 15.81
CA LYS A 650 25.22 -66.94 16.24
C LYS A 650 26.24 -66.27 15.29
N THR A 651 26.89 -65.28 15.91
CA THR A 651 28.33 -64.90 15.90
C THR A 651 28.92 -64.04 14.76
N THR A 652 29.19 -62.77 15.13
CA THR A 652 30.50 -62.05 15.16
C THR A 652 31.50 -62.08 13.98
N ILE A 653 32.13 -60.90 13.82
CA ILE A 653 33.52 -60.59 13.40
C ILE A 653 33.78 -60.31 11.90
N ASP A 654 34.18 -59.05 11.68
CA ASP A 654 35.32 -58.51 10.92
C ASP A 654 35.86 -59.13 9.62
N GLU A 655 36.55 -58.22 8.91
CA GLU A 655 37.57 -58.39 7.89
C GLU A 655 37.06 -58.56 6.44
N VAL A 656 37.26 -57.55 5.58
CA VAL A 656 38.54 -57.11 5.00
C VAL A 656 39.17 -58.23 4.19
N PHE A 657 39.47 -57.87 2.94
CA PHE A 657 40.38 -58.47 1.97
C PHE A 657 39.74 -58.87 0.63
N GLU A 658 40.26 -58.17 -0.37
CA GLU A 658 40.66 -58.69 -1.67
C GLU A 658 39.58 -58.94 -2.72
N THR A 659 39.36 -57.87 -3.49
CA THR A 659 39.88 -57.79 -4.87
C THR A 659 40.81 -58.95 -5.27
N ILE A 660 40.28 -59.92 -6.01
CA ILE A 660 40.86 -60.66 -7.15
C ILE A 660 39.62 -61.17 -7.91
N GLU A 661 39.28 -60.55 -9.05
CA GLU A 661 39.68 -60.99 -10.39
C GLU A 661 38.92 -62.24 -10.89
N ILE A 662 38.27 -62.06 -12.05
CA ILE A 662 37.82 -63.05 -13.04
C ILE A 662 36.46 -63.70 -12.80
N LEU A 663 35.39 -62.99 -13.21
CA LEU A 663 34.67 -63.23 -14.47
C LEU A 663 33.79 -62.02 -14.86
#